data_AF-A0A7C4E9F2-F1
#
_entry.id   AF-A0A7C4E9F2-F1
#
_cell.length_a   1.000
_cell.length_b   1.000
_cell.length_c   1.000
_cell.angle_alpha   90.00
_cell.angle_beta   90.00
_cell.angle_gamma   90.00
#
_symmetry.space_group_name_H-M   'P 1'
#
loop_
_entity.id
_entity.type
_entity.pdbx_description
1 polymer ?
#
loop_
_entity_poly.entity_id
_entity_poly.type
_entity_poly.pdbx_seq_one_letter_code
_entity_poly.pdbx_strand_id
1 'polypeptide(L)'
;MRTPSVLRTAERIALAACTALVVSACGGGGGGGTEPPPPPQNLLPPTTGPGDVANHFPTALGDTWFYDASASAAGMAEAGLSTVKVTGTKAVLGQTSTVFAETAYGALAGAPAYELYYTKGPGGVAYYGNNDATDTITAAIGPYAELLFPVQAGPIVSFTKTGLNYGEDLDTDGRNETFDVIYESNISGFESVTVPAGTFAGAARHVANVTVNVRLTSNGQVVTATGTDITWLAAGAGVVKRTSSVTAPGAPAIQSTIEARGYAVAGVRRGYSVPAQVRDGLGPLTQVNSGEPAHWADTPAIASSGPSFLVVGKRWVPAGGLFGVTRTAAIVAADGTVVRAFDLGPQVVSNDSRDMAGVAFQAGTFLAVFEQRNPPAGGGIGATEPSVVMHRIASNGDLLDPSPVELVPQGIFLGAGPGLDSRFPAVAGGGGNFLVVNYTGLYPNSYLEGRFVSAAGAVGPAFRISLNHGAQARPSVVHDGTNFLVAYVDASGVRVARVAASGTVLDPNGVPVHTSSVWAVLAADGVGRLLAWIESGTVFAKRLNADGTPLDSAPIAVTSDAQSKAGLAVVRTGGEYLLAWARRLTAPSNTFAVNIARLGLDGQVKSAGNAGMQASATPLPPAGGATGGYMLPAVARGDSSLLVFLEGTADALDAAARIAKLHAVSVYPFMP
;
A
#
# COMPACT_ATOMS: atom_id res chain seq x y z
N MET A 1 14.50 11.28 14.79
CA MET A 1 13.90 12.38 14.01
C MET A 1 12.71 11.79 13.27
N ARG A 2 11.48 12.21 13.61
CA ARG A 2 10.26 11.74 12.94
C ARG A 2 9.92 12.76 11.87
N THR A 3 9.71 12.29 10.66
CA THR A 3 9.51 13.08 9.43
C THR A 3 8.29 13.98 9.58
N PRO A 4 8.42 15.32 9.46
CA PRO A 4 7.30 16.18 9.10
C PRO A 4 6.63 15.65 7.83
N SER A 5 5.35 15.93 7.60
CA SER A 5 4.76 15.53 6.32
C SER A 5 5.54 16.20 5.19
N VAL A 6 5.77 15.49 4.09
CA VAL A 6 6.52 15.99 2.93
C VAL A 6 5.90 17.29 2.37
N LEU A 7 4.58 17.45 2.50
CA LEU A 7 3.83 18.68 2.24
C LEU A 7 4.16 19.81 3.26
N ARG A 8 4.24 19.50 4.56
CA ARG A 8 4.75 20.44 5.58
C ARG A 8 6.21 20.81 5.32
N THR A 9 7.03 19.89 4.80
CA THR A 9 8.42 20.15 4.40
C THR A 9 8.47 21.08 3.19
N ALA A 10 7.59 20.94 2.20
CA ALA A 10 7.46 21.88 1.09
C ALA A 10 7.09 23.30 1.54
N GLU A 11 6.09 23.41 2.42
CA GLU A 11 5.57 24.68 2.94
C GLU A 11 6.53 25.32 3.96
N ARG A 12 7.24 24.52 4.77
CA ARG A 12 8.27 25.00 5.71
C ARG A 12 9.59 25.36 5.04
N ILE A 13 10.00 24.68 3.97
CA ILE A 13 11.27 25.05 3.34
C ILE A 13 11.06 26.27 2.43
N ALA A 14 9.84 26.53 1.92
CA ALA A 14 9.48 27.83 1.37
C ALA A 14 9.79 29.00 2.34
N LEU A 15 9.66 28.73 3.64
CA LEU A 15 10.00 29.62 4.76
C LEU A 15 11.52 29.59 5.11
N ALA A 16 12.17 28.43 5.01
CA ALA A 16 13.61 28.26 5.35
C ALA A 16 14.58 28.82 4.31
N ALA A 17 14.12 29.13 3.09
CA ALA A 17 14.94 29.74 2.05
C ALA A 17 15.46 31.15 2.43
N CYS A 18 14.87 31.79 3.44
CA CYS A 18 15.35 33.06 4.00
C CYS A 18 16.21 32.91 5.26
N THR A 19 16.10 31.81 6.01
CA THR A 19 16.78 31.64 7.31
C THR A 19 18.26 31.24 7.19
N ALA A 20 18.72 30.70 6.05
CA ALA A 20 20.08 30.20 5.88
C ALA A 20 21.14 31.27 5.50
N LEU A 21 20.79 32.55 5.48
CA LEU A 21 21.66 33.62 4.95
C LEU A 21 21.78 34.82 5.88
N VAL A 22 22.37 34.62 7.06
CA VAL A 22 22.83 35.75 7.90
C VAL A 22 24.23 35.53 8.47
N VAL A 23 25.07 34.72 7.81
CA VAL A 23 26.53 34.77 8.06
C VAL A 23 27.28 34.70 6.75
N SER A 24 27.17 35.74 5.93
CA SER A 24 28.21 36.26 4.99
C SER A 24 27.59 36.93 3.76
N ALA A 25 27.25 38.22 3.85
CA ALA A 25 27.13 39.07 2.66
C ALA A 25 27.20 40.56 3.04
N CYS A 26 28.42 41.06 3.32
CA CYS A 26 28.70 42.48 3.11
C CYS A 26 29.00 42.69 1.62
N GLY A 27 28.18 43.48 0.91
CA GLY A 27 28.55 44.01 -0.41
C GLY A 27 27.40 44.38 -1.35
N GLY A 28 26.95 45.64 -1.29
CA GLY A 28 26.68 46.50 -2.45
C GLY A 28 25.36 46.42 -3.24
N GLY A 29 24.49 47.44 -3.05
CA GLY A 29 24.07 48.34 -4.16
C GLY A 29 22.77 48.08 -4.96
N GLY A 30 21.65 48.70 -4.53
CA GLY A 30 20.83 49.67 -5.28
C GLY A 30 20.01 49.27 -6.54
N GLY A 31 18.71 49.56 -6.52
CA GLY A 31 17.88 49.74 -7.74
C GLY A 31 16.38 49.58 -7.52
N GLY A 32 15.69 50.64 -7.09
CA GLY A 32 14.24 50.66 -6.93
C GLY A 32 13.51 50.90 -8.25
N GLY A 33 12.48 50.09 -8.52
CA GLY A 33 11.46 50.33 -9.54
C GLY A 33 10.08 50.19 -8.89
N THR A 34 9.32 51.27 -8.83
CA THR A 34 7.93 51.29 -8.37
C THR A 34 7.01 51.16 -9.58
N GLU A 35 6.41 49.98 -9.76
CA GLU A 35 5.26 49.79 -10.66
C GLU A 35 3.97 50.19 -9.92
N PRO A 36 2.93 50.74 -10.59
CA PRO A 36 1.69 51.12 -9.91
C PRO A 36 0.95 49.87 -9.42
N PRO A 37 0.18 49.96 -8.32
CA PRO A 37 -0.57 48.81 -7.82
C PRO A 37 -1.64 48.41 -8.86
N PRO A 38 -1.84 47.09 -9.11
CA PRO A 38 -2.97 46.64 -9.90
C PRO A 38 -4.29 47.03 -9.22
N PRO A 39 -5.40 47.17 -9.99
CA PRO A 39 -6.68 47.61 -9.46
C PRO A 39 -7.19 46.67 -8.35
N PRO A 40 -7.98 47.17 -7.37
CA PRO A 40 -8.44 46.36 -6.26
C PRO A 40 -9.36 45.25 -6.76
N GLN A 41 -8.90 44.01 -6.67
CA GLN A 41 -9.72 42.83 -6.84
C GLN A 41 -10.21 42.37 -5.46
N ASN A 42 -11.48 41.94 -5.38
CA ASN A 42 -12.00 41.33 -4.17
C ASN A 42 -11.10 40.15 -3.80
N LEU A 43 -10.48 40.20 -2.62
CA LEU A 43 -9.63 39.13 -2.13
C LEU A 43 -10.42 37.83 -1.94
N LEU A 44 -11.75 37.90 -1.78
CA LEU A 44 -12.61 36.74 -1.59
C LEU A 44 -13.49 36.47 -2.82
N PRO A 45 -13.91 35.21 -3.04
CA PRO A 45 -14.84 34.86 -4.11
C PRO A 45 -16.17 35.61 -4.00
N PRO A 46 -16.88 35.83 -5.13
CA PRO A 46 -18.23 36.37 -5.11
C PRO A 46 -19.19 35.52 -4.24
N THR A 47 -20.15 36.18 -3.61
CA THR A 47 -21.18 35.50 -2.79
C THR A 47 -22.24 34.80 -3.63
N THR A 48 -22.30 35.07 -4.93
CA THR A 48 -23.23 34.47 -5.89
C THR A 48 -22.45 33.79 -7.01
N GLY A 49 -23.06 32.80 -7.66
CA GLY A 49 -22.44 32.05 -8.75
C GLY A 49 -23.11 30.70 -8.96
N PRO A 50 -22.67 29.93 -9.96
CA PRO A 50 -23.28 28.64 -10.28
C PRO A 50 -22.92 27.52 -9.30
N GLY A 51 -21.98 27.75 -8.38
CA GLY A 51 -21.43 26.72 -7.51
C GLY A 51 -20.50 25.73 -8.23
N ASP A 52 -20.04 24.73 -7.49
CA ASP A 52 -19.12 23.71 -7.98
C ASP A 52 -19.84 22.51 -8.58
N VAL A 53 -20.51 22.70 -9.71
CA VAL A 53 -21.35 21.67 -10.34
C VAL A 53 -20.57 20.40 -10.67
N ALA A 54 -19.31 20.53 -11.10
CA ALA A 54 -18.44 19.39 -11.43
C ALA A 54 -17.65 18.83 -10.24
N ASN A 55 -17.82 19.39 -9.04
CA ASN A 55 -17.15 18.97 -7.81
C ASN A 55 -15.61 18.96 -7.95
N HIS A 56 -15.02 20.05 -8.45
CA HIS A 56 -13.57 20.24 -8.52
C HIS A 56 -12.93 20.51 -7.15
N PHE A 57 -13.72 20.88 -6.14
CA PHE A 57 -13.25 21.08 -4.78
C PHE A 57 -14.18 20.38 -3.78
N PRO A 58 -14.09 19.05 -3.63
CA PRO A 58 -14.96 18.28 -2.73
C PRO A 58 -14.75 18.68 -1.27
N THR A 59 -15.85 18.84 -0.52
CA THR A 59 -15.85 19.31 0.88
C THR A 59 -16.78 18.47 1.76
N ALA A 60 -17.24 17.30 1.30
CA ALA A 60 -18.16 16.50 2.09
C ALA A 60 -17.42 15.85 3.26
N LEU A 61 -18.08 15.76 4.42
CA LEU A 61 -17.50 15.11 5.60
C LEU A 61 -17.07 13.68 5.26
N GLY A 62 -15.79 13.37 5.51
CA GLY A 62 -15.23 12.06 5.24
C GLY A 62 -14.60 11.89 3.84
N ASP A 63 -14.73 12.86 2.94
CA ASP A 63 -13.97 12.86 1.69
C ASP A 63 -12.46 12.74 2.02
N THR A 64 -11.78 11.81 1.36
CA THR A 64 -10.41 11.41 1.71
C THR A 64 -9.56 11.22 0.46
N TRP A 65 -8.32 11.67 0.51
CA TRP A 65 -7.31 11.50 -0.53
C TRP A 65 -6.07 10.82 0.03
N PHE A 66 -5.46 9.95 -0.76
CA PHE A 66 -4.22 9.27 -0.45
C PHE A 66 -3.18 9.68 -1.48
N TYR A 67 -2.02 10.13 -1.01
CA TYR A 67 -0.97 10.68 -1.88
C TYR A 67 0.34 9.90 -1.74
N ASP A 68 0.98 9.67 -2.88
CA ASP A 68 2.43 9.50 -2.94
C ASP A 68 3.03 10.91 -2.90
N ALA A 69 3.92 11.17 -1.93
CA ALA A 69 4.49 12.48 -1.68
C ALA A 69 6.01 12.44 -1.78
N SER A 70 6.63 13.43 -2.43
CA SER A 70 8.08 13.62 -2.46
C SER A 70 8.47 15.07 -2.23
N ALA A 71 9.63 15.30 -1.63
CA ALA A 71 10.25 16.62 -1.52
C ALA A 71 11.77 16.52 -1.65
N SER A 72 12.39 17.58 -2.14
CA SER A 72 13.84 17.70 -2.21
C SER A 72 14.30 19.10 -1.84
N ALA A 73 15.43 19.17 -1.14
CA ALA A 73 16.14 20.41 -0.80
C ALA A 73 17.60 20.08 -0.47
N ALA A 74 18.53 20.97 -0.84
CA ALA A 74 19.94 20.85 -0.48
C ALA A 74 20.61 19.50 -0.87
N GLY A 75 20.17 18.86 -1.96
CA GLY A 75 20.66 17.53 -2.34
C GLY A 75 20.10 16.36 -1.51
N MET A 76 19.22 16.63 -0.55
CA MET A 76 18.41 15.64 0.15
C MET A 76 17.07 15.47 -0.56
N ALA A 77 16.57 14.23 -0.60
CA ALA A 77 15.26 13.89 -1.13
C ALA A 77 14.53 12.95 -0.17
N GLU A 78 13.28 13.25 0.11
CA GLU A 78 12.39 12.44 0.92
C GLU A 78 11.19 12.00 0.09
N ALA A 79 10.73 10.78 0.32
CA ALA A 79 9.49 10.26 -0.25
C ALA A 79 8.69 9.54 0.84
N GLY A 80 7.37 9.65 0.77
CA GLY A 80 6.47 9.08 1.76
C GLY A 80 5.04 9.03 1.27
N LEU A 81 4.16 8.59 2.16
CA LEU A 81 2.72 8.54 1.91
C LEU A 81 2.02 9.56 2.79
N SER A 82 0.94 10.17 2.31
CA SER A 82 0.12 11.11 3.08
C SER A 82 -1.37 10.85 2.86
N THR A 83 -2.17 11.21 3.86
CA THR A 83 -3.64 11.20 3.78
C THR A 83 -4.15 12.61 4.07
N VAL A 84 -5.05 13.10 3.22
CA VAL A 84 -5.85 14.31 3.48
C VAL A 84 -7.29 13.89 3.66
N LYS A 85 -7.96 14.36 4.72
CA LYS A 85 -9.36 14.04 5.01
C LYS A 85 -10.15 15.27 5.41
N VAL A 86 -11.38 15.39 4.92
CA VAL A 86 -12.36 16.35 5.46
C VAL A 86 -12.88 15.81 6.80
N THR A 87 -12.51 16.47 7.90
CA THR A 87 -12.82 16.00 9.26
C THR A 87 -14.01 16.72 9.90
N GLY A 88 -14.43 17.85 9.35
CA GLY A 88 -15.55 18.64 9.86
C GLY A 88 -15.41 20.11 9.54
N THR A 89 -15.93 20.96 10.43
CA THR A 89 -15.89 22.41 10.30
C THR A 89 -15.37 23.08 11.58
N LYS A 90 -14.75 24.24 11.45
CA LYS A 90 -14.20 25.04 12.56
C LYS A 90 -14.44 26.53 12.32
N ALA A 91 -14.60 27.30 13.40
CA ALA A 91 -14.65 28.75 13.30
C ALA A 91 -13.22 29.31 13.13
N VAL A 92 -12.96 29.97 12.00
CA VAL A 92 -11.67 30.59 11.67
C VAL A 92 -11.95 31.99 11.15
N LEU A 93 -11.35 33.01 11.77
CA LEU A 93 -11.58 34.43 11.44
C LEU A 93 -13.08 34.81 11.38
N GLY A 94 -13.88 34.25 12.29
CA GLY A 94 -15.33 34.50 12.36
C GLY A 94 -16.17 33.79 11.28
N GLN A 95 -15.57 32.93 10.46
CA GLN A 95 -16.25 32.14 9.43
C GLN A 95 -16.24 30.65 9.76
N THR A 96 -17.30 29.94 9.38
CA THR A 96 -17.34 28.48 9.47
C THR A 96 -16.59 27.88 8.28
N SER A 97 -15.38 27.41 8.53
CA SER A 97 -14.50 26.82 7.51
C SER A 97 -14.50 25.30 7.59
N THR A 98 -14.47 24.65 6.44
CA THR A 98 -14.24 23.21 6.29
C THR A 98 -12.79 22.90 6.63
N VAL A 99 -12.57 21.85 7.42
CA VAL A 99 -11.24 21.41 7.88
C VAL A 99 -10.75 20.25 7.01
N PHE A 100 -9.63 20.48 6.33
CA PHE A 100 -8.88 19.45 5.62
C PHE A 100 -7.67 19.08 6.49
N ALA A 101 -7.70 17.88 7.06
CA ALA A 101 -6.65 17.38 7.94
C ALA A 101 -5.69 16.47 7.18
N GLU A 102 -4.42 16.86 7.13
CA GLU A 102 -3.33 16.10 6.54
C GLU A 102 -2.55 15.32 7.61
N THR A 103 -2.31 14.04 7.34
CA THR A 103 -1.52 13.14 8.17
C THR A 103 -0.52 12.36 7.32
N ALA A 104 0.78 12.50 7.63
CA ALA A 104 1.81 11.65 7.06
C ALA A 104 1.67 10.20 7.55
N TYR A 105 1.94 9.25 6.67
CA TYR A 105 2.07 7.85 7.07
C TYR A 105 3.24 7.68 8.06
N GLY A 106 3.01 6.92 9.12
CA GLY A 106 3.99 6.74 10.21
C GLY A 106 4.03 7.89 11.22
N ALA A 107 3.14 8.89 11.10
CA ALA A 107 2.91 9.86 12.17
C ALA A 107 2.54 9.14 13.47
N LEU A 108 2.96 9.71 14.60
CA LEU A 108 2.67 9.12 15.90
C LEU A 108 1.19 9.09 16.20
N ALA A 109 0.75 8.07 16.92
CA ALA A 109 -0.55 8.08 17.56
C ALA A 109 -0.70 9.35 18.40
N GLY A 110 -1.73 10.14 18.12
CA GLY A 110 -2.00 11.41 18.79
C GLY A 110 -1.22 12.63 18.27
N ALA A 111 -0.37 12.49 17.25
CA ALA A 111 0.23 13.66 16.60
C ALA A 111 -0.86 14.53 15.95
N PRO A 112 -0.81 15.87 16.11
CA PRO A 112 -1.78 16.74 15.49
C PRO A 112 -1.65 16.69 13.96
N ALA A 113 -2.79 16.52 13.29
CA ALA A 113 -2.88 16.69 11.85
C ALA A 113 -2.56 18.14 11.49
N TYR A 114 -2.00 18.33 10.29
CA TYR A 114 -1.89 19.66 9.72
C TYR A 114 -3.23 20.01 9.10
N GLU A 115 -3.84 21.12 9.54
CA GLU A 115 -5.17 21.51 9.12
C GLU A 115 -5.09 22.69 8.15
N LEU A 116 -5.80 22.57 7.03
CA LEU A 116 -6.07 23.65 6.10
C LEU A 116 -7.56 24.03 6.20
N TYR A 117 -7.87 25.31 6.13
CA TYR A 117 -9.22 25.82 6.32
C TYR A 117 -9.75 26.49 5.05
N TYR A 118 -10.90 26.02 4.57
CA TYR A 118 -11.54 26.59 3.38
C TYR A 118 -13.01 26.88 3.60
N THR A 119 -13.53 27.95 3.00
CA THR A 119 -14.98 28.12 2.81
C THR A 119 -15.32 27.87 1.35
N LYS A 120 -16.49 27.27 1.10
CA LYS A 120 -17.00 27.00 -0.25
C LYS A 120 -18.39 27.61 -0.36
N GLY A 121 -18.56 28.51 -1.33
CA GLY A 121 -19.82 29.19 -1.61
C GLY A 121 -20.19 29.15 -3.08
N PRO A 122 -21.28 29.83 -3.49
CA PRO A 122 -21.76 29.81 -4.87
C PRO A 122 -20.77 30.40 -5.89
N GLY A 123 -19.96 31.38 -5.51
CA GLY A 123 -19.00 32.02 -6.43
C GLY A 123 -17.57 31.46 -6.36
N GLY A 124 -17.24 30.58 -5.42
CA GLY A 124 -15.91 29.99 -5.34
C GLY A 124 -15.53 29.41 -3.98
N VAL A 125 -14.23 29.14 -3.84
CA VAL A 125 -13.57 28.66 -2.62
C VAL A 125 -12.63 29.73 -2.11
N ALA A 126 -12.65 30.00 -0.81
CA ALA A 126 -11.69 30.86 -0.15
C ALA A 126 -10.84 30.07 0.84
N TYR A 127 -9.54 30.37 0.87
CA TYR A 127 -8.59 29.85 1.82
C TYR A 127 -8.49 30.77 3.04
N TYR A 128 -8.58 30.19 4.24
CA TYR A 128 -8.60 30.88 5.53
C TYR A 128 -7.34 30.62 6.37
N GLY A 129 -6.35 29.92 5.81
CA GLY A 129 -5.09 29.62 6.47
C GLY A 129 -5.01 28.20 7.01
N ASN A 130 -4.07 27.97 7.92
CA ASN A 130 -3.73 26.67 8.47
C ASN A 130 -3.50 26.71 9.99
N ASN A 131 -3.18 25.56 10.58
CA ASN A 131 -2.87 25.42 12.01
C ASN A 131 -1.37 25.35 12.36
N ASP A 132 -0.46 25.61 11.41
CA ASP A 132 0.97 25.63 11.71
C ASP A 132 1.34 26.99 12.30
N ALA A 133 1.59 27.02 13.61
CA ALA A 133 1.96 28.24 14.33
C ALA A 133 3.31 28.84 13.84
N THR A 134 4.12 28.07 13.11
CA THR A 134 5.35 28.59 12.50
C THR A 134 5.15 29.21 11.13
N ASP A 135 3.96 29.11 10.53
CA ASP A 135 3.66 29.74 9.23
C ASP A 135 3.10 31.15 9.42
N THR A 136 4.01 32.12 9.52
CA THR A 136 3.69 33.55 9.71
C THR A 136 3.25 34.22 8.40
N ILE A 137 3.70 33.73 7.25
CA ILE A 137 3.40 34.30 5.94
C ILE A 137 1.94 34.04 5.58
N THR A 138 1.48 32.79 5.61
CA THR A 138 0.10 32.44 5.26
C THR A 138 -0.90 33.14 6.18
N ALA A 139 -0.58 33.22 7.47
CA ALA A 139 -1.40 33.93 8.45
C ALA A 139 -1.54 35.44 8.13
N ALA A 140 -0.50 36.07 7.60
CA ALA A 140 -0.50 37.50 7.26
C ALA A 140 -1.18 37.81 5.92
N ILE A 141 -1.15 36.87 4.96
CA ILE A 141 -1.72 37.10 3.61
C ILE A 141 -3.17 36.64 3.47
N GLY A 142 -3.63 35.68 4.27
CA GLY A 142 -5.03 35.22 4.26
C GLY A 142 -6.04 36.24 4.84
N PRO A 143 -7.35 36.03 4.61
CA PRO A 143 -7.93 35.05 3.69
C PRO A 143 -7.93 35.55 2.23
N TYR A 144 -7.93 34.63 1.26
CA TYR A 144 -8.05 34.96 -0.17
C TYR A 144 -8.78 33.87 -0.98
N ALA A 145 -9.17 34.18 -2.22
CA ALA A 145 -9.84 33.28 -3.15
C ALA A 145 -8.87 32.21 -3.68
N GLU A 146 -9.19 30.95 -3.43
CA GLU A 146 -8.43 29.79 -3.91
C GLU A 146 -8.90 29.34 -5.30
N LEU A 147 -10.22 29.41 -5.54
CA LEU A 147 -10.86 28.96 -6.77
C LEU A 147 -12.15 29.75 -7.03
N LEU A 148 -12.48 30.03 -8.28
CA LEU A 148 -13.74 30.68 -8.67
C LEU A 148 -14.68 29.70 -9.38
N PHE A 149 -15.99 29.95 -9.26
CA PHE A 149 -17.03 29.19 -9.96
C PHE A 149 -17.75 30.03 -11.02
N PRO A 150 -17.98 29.49 -12.24
CA PRO A 150 -17.57 28.15 -12.68
C PRO A 150 -16.04 28.06 -12.83
N VAL A 151 -15.48 26.86 -12.68
CA VAL A 151 -14.04 26.65 -12.90
C VAL A 151 -13.75 26.82 -14.38
N GLN A 152 -12.96 27.84 -14.72
CA GLN A 152 -12.62 28.20 -16.11
C GLN A 152 -11.24 28.84 -16.16
N ALA A 153 -10.59 28.82 -17.32
CA ALA A 153 -9.31 29.48 -17.52
C ALA A 153 -9.42 30.99 -17.29
N GLY A 154 -8.47 31.56 -16.57
CA GLY A 154 -8.47 32.98 -16.22
C GLY A 154 -7.92 33.28 -14.83
N PRO A 155 -7.76 34.57 -14.49
CA PRO A 155 -7.29 35.01 -13.20
C PRO A 155 -8.29 34.64 -12.08
N ILE A 156 -7.77 34.29 -10.91
CA ILE A 156 -8.53 34.03 -9.68
C ILE A 156 -8.36 35.21 -8.73
N VAL A 157 -7.12 35.53 -8.36
CA VAL A 157 -6.79 36.61 -7.43
C VAL A 157 -5.38 37.13 -7.69
N SER A 158 -5.17 38.42 -7.50
CA SER A 158 -3.84 39.05 -7.44
C SER A 158 -3.85 40.11 -6.36
N PHE A 159 -2.80 40.16 -5.54
CA PHE A 159 -2.64 41.18 -4.51
C PHE A 159 -1.18 41.43 -4.14
N THR A 160 -0.94 42.62 -3.62
CA THR A 160 0.31 43.00 -2.98
C THR A 160 0.03 43.46 -1.55
N LYS A 161 0.73 42.88 -0.58
CA LYS A 161 0.72 43.33 0.83
C LYS A 161 2.14 43.75 1.22
N THR A 162 2.28 44.85 1.94
CA THR A 162 3.58 45.42 2.29
C THR A 162 3.74 45.65 3.79
N GLY A 163 4.98 45.65 4.26
CA GLY A 163 5.34 45.93 5.66
C GLY A 163 4.78 44.92 6.66
N LEU A 164 4.60 43.67 6.25
CA LEU A 164 4.12 42.58 7.11
C LEU A 164 5.25 42.14 8.06
N ASN A 165 4.90 41.71 9.27
CA ASN A 165 5.88 41.22 10.26
C ASN A 165 6.26 39.77 9.94
N TYR A 166 7.54 39.53 9.64
CA TYR A 166 8.08 38.21 9.28
C TYR A 166 8.01 37.21 10.44
N GLY A 167 8.04 37.70 11.68
CA GLY A 167 7.84 36.89 12.89
C GLY A 167 9.12 36.39 13.54
N GLU A 168 10.25 36.46 12.85
CA GLU A 168 11.59 36.14 13.36
C GLU A 168 12.48 37.40 13.29
N ASP A 169 13.55 37.41 14.08
CA ASP A 169 14.68 38.36 14.06
C ASP A 169 15.89 37.60 13.50
N LEU A 170 16.04 37.65 12.19
CA LEU A 170 17.04 36.95 11.39
C LEU A 170 18.41 37.63 11.52
N ASP A 171 18.45 38.96 11.58
CA ASP A 171 19.69 39.73 11.66
C ASP A 171 20.18 40.05 13.09
N THR A 172 19.44 39.57 14.10
CA THR A 172 19.75 39.64 15.53
C THR A 172 19.84 41.07 16.09
N ASP A 173 19.12 42.02 15.47
CA ASP A 173 19.06 43.41 15.94
C ASP A 173 18.00 43.65 17.04
N GLY A 174 17.30 42.59 17.46
CA GLY A 174 16.27 42.62 18.48
C GLY A 174 14.90 43.02 17.94
N ARG A 175 14.71 43.10 16.62
CA ARG A 175 13.43 43.38 15.96
C ARG A 175 13.16 42.32 14.91
N ASN A 176 11.88 41.98 14.77
CA ASN A 176 11.50 41.07 13.71
C ASN A 176 11.64 41.74 12.34
N GLU A 177 12.07 40.98 11.32
CA GLU A 177 12.08 41.48 9.95
C GLU A 177 10.70 41.83 9.44
N THR A 178 10.68 42.63 8.37
CA THR A 178 9.46 42.91 7.62
C THR A 178 9.49 42.23 6.27
N PHE A 179 8.34 41.98 5.67
CA PHE A 179 8.28 41.46 4.31
C PHE A 179 7.12 42.04 3.51
N ASP A 180 7.33 42.10 2.21
CA ASP A 180 6.31 42.41 1.21
C ASP A 180 5.99 41.13 0.43
N VAL A 181 4.72 40.89 0.10
CA VAL A 181 4.26 39.76 -0.72
C VAL A 181 3.54 40.27 -1.95
N ILE A 182 3.91 39.70 -3.10
CA ILE A 182 3.15 39.77 -4.34
C ILE A 182 2.64 38.35 -4.61
N TYR A 183 1.33 38.19 -4.71
CA TYR A 183 0.70 36.89 -4.96
C TYR A 183 -0.23 36.99 -6.16
N GLU A 184 -0.14 36.01 -7.05
CA GLU A 184 -1.00 35.90 -8.23
C GLU A 184 -1.44 34.46 -8.44
N SER A 185 -2.71 34.26 -8.76
CA SER A 185 -3.25 32.95 -9.02
C SER A 185 -4.23 32.93 -10.20
N ASN A 186 -4.19 31.86 -11.00
CA ASN A 186 -5.06 31.65 -12.15
C ASN A 186 -5.32 30.16 -12.42
N ILE A 187 -6.38 29.87 -13.18
CA ILE A 187 -6.47 28.62 -13.94
C ILE A 187 -5.83 28.87 -15.30
N SER A 188 -4.69 28.23 -15.54
CA SER A 188 -3.92 28.39 -16.79
C SER A 188 -4.54 27.64 -17.98
N GLY A 189 -5.33 26.60 -17.71
CA GLY A 189 -5.99 25.77 -18.71
C GLY A 189 -6.48 24.44 -18.14
N PHE A 190 -6.90 23.55 -19.04
CA PHE A 190 -7.30 22.18 -18.72
C PHE A 190 -6.44 21.20 -19.50
N GLU A 191 -5.91 20.18 -18.84
CA GLU A 191 -5.05 19.20 -19.48
C GLU A 191 -5.24 17.79 -18.90
N SER A 192 -4.76 16.80 -19.66
CA SER A 192 -4.73 15.42 -19.20
C SER A 192 -3.57 15.22 -18.21
N VAL A 193 -3.87 14.76 -17.00
CA VAL A 193 -2.87 14.41 -15.99
C VAL A 193 -2.98 12.93 -15.63
N THR A 194 -1.84 12.23 -15.61
CA THR A 194 -1.77 10.83 -15.18
C THR A 194 -1.02 10.76 -13.86
N VAL A 195 -1.67 10.14 -12.88
CA VAL A 195 -1.15 9.87 -11.52
C VAL A 195 -1.43 8.40 -11.18
N PRO A 196 -0.93 7.86 -10.06
CA PRO A 196 -1.11 6.44 -9.76
C PRO A 196 -2.59 6.00 -9.61
N ALA A 197 -3.50 6.90 -9.24
CA ALA A 197 -4.94 6.64 -9.23
C ALA A 197 -5.59 6.52 -10.63
N GLY A 198 -4.92 6.96 -11.69
CA GLY A 198 -5.39 6.90 -13.08
C GLY A 198 -5.11 8.17 -13.89
N THR A 199 -5.69 8.25 -15.09
CA THR A 199 -5.61 9.40 -15.99
C THR A 199 -6.88 10.25 -15.91
N PHE A 200 -6.71 11.56 -15.81
CA PHE A 200 -7.78 12.55 -15.72
C PHE A 200 -7.68 13.50 -16.91
N ALA A 201 -8.50 13.29 -17.95
CA ALA A 201 -8.36 13.91 -19.28
C ALA A 201 -8.66 15.42 -19.36
N GLY A 202 -9.02 16.07 -18.26
CA GLY A 202 -9.44 17.48 -18.22
C GLY A 202 -9.29 18.09 -16.84
N ALA A 203 -8.16 17.86 -16.17
CA ALA A 203 -7.89 18.49 -14.89
C ALA A 203 -7.57 19.98 -15.09
N ALA A 204 -8.19 20.83 -14.28
CA ALA A 204 -7.91 22.27 -14.26
C ALA A 204 -6.52 22.51 -13.66
N ARG A 205 -5.65 23.18 -14.41
CA ARG A 205 -4.27 23.50 -14.02
C ARG A 205 -4.23 24.88 -13.35
N HIS A 206 -4.39 24.87 -12.03
CA HIS A 206 -4.28 26.02 -11.15
C HIS A 206 -2.81 26.37 -10.91
N VAL A 207 -2.44 27.62 -11.13
CA VAL A 207 -1.08 28.13 -10.94
C VAL A 207 -1.13 29.29 -9.96
N ALA A 208 -0.37 29.21 -8.89
CA ALA A 208 -0.12 30.30 -7.97
C ALA A 208 1.36 30.65 -7.97
N ASN A 209 1.66 31.94 -8.13
CA ASN A 209 3.01 32.48 -8.02
C ASN A 209 3.05 33.43 -6.83
N VAL A 210 4.12 33.34 -6.04
CA VAL A 210 4.35 34.20 -4.90
C VAL A 210 5.78 34.74 -4.96
N THR A 211 5.91 36.04 -4.73
CA THR A 211 7.19 36.71 -4.51
C THR A 211 7.17 37.30 -3.11
N VAL A 212 8.14 36.91 -2.29
CA VAL A 212 8.31 37.40 -0.92
C VAL A 212 9.61 38.19 -0.84
N ASN A 213 9.51 39.47 -0.52
CA ASN A 213 10.65 40.36 -0.32
C ASN A 213 10.85 40.58 1.17
N VAL A 214 11.76 39.84 1.79
CA VAL A 214 12.12 39.99 3.22
C VAL A 214 13.12 41.12 3.35
N ARG A 215 12.86 42.07 4.25
CA ARG A 215 13.69 43.24 4.51
C ARG A 215 14.25 43.17 5.93
N LEU A 216 15.58 43.11 6.00
CA LEU A 216 16.37 43.14 7.24
C LEU A 216 16.19 44.47 7.96
N THR A 217 15.94 44.43 9.26
CA THR A 217 15.66 45.62 10.10
C THR A 217 16.90 46.44 10.40
N SER A 218 18.08 45.81 10.43
CA SER A 218 19.35 46.46 10.77
C SER A 218 19.89 47.38 9.67
N ASN A 219 19.75 46.98 8.40
CA ASN A 219 20.43 47.62 7.26
C ASN A 219 19.51 47.87 6.05
N GLY A 220 18.26 47.41 6.07
CA GLY A 220 17.29 47.56 5.00
C GLY A 220 17.55 46.70 3.75
N GLN A 221 18.49 45.74 3.82
CA GLN A 221 18.76 44.79 2.74
C GLN A 221 17.53 43.94 2.46
N VAL A 222 17.24 43.71 1.18
CA VAL A 222 16.11 42.89 0.74
C VAL A 222 16.61 41.57 0.18
N VAL A 223 16.03 40.47 0.66
CA VAL A 223 16.18 39.12 0.14
C VAL A 223 14.86 38.72 -0.51
N THR A 224 14.91 38.39 -1.79
CA THR A 224 13.71 37.99 -2.56
C THR A 224 13.65 36.48 -2.70
N ALA A 225 12.58 35.87 -2.23
CA ALA A 225 12.22 34.48 -2.50
C ALA A 225 11.05 34.42 -3.49
N THR A 226 11.09 33.48 -4.42
CA THR A 226 10.02 33.23 -5.38
C THR A 226 9.51 31.80 -5.26
N GLY A 227 8.19 31.63 -5.22
CA GLY A 227 7.52 30.34 -5.17
C GLY A 227 6.52 30.18 -6.31
N THR A 228 6.41 28.95 -6.79
CA THR A 228 5.37 28.54 -7.75
C THR A 228 4.71 27.26 -7.25
N ASP A 229 3.39 27.31 -7.13
CA ASP A 229 2.53 26.17 -6.88
C ASP A 229 1.69 25.87 -8.12
N ILE A 230 1.70 24.62 -8.57
CA ILE A 230 0.84 24.15 -9.64
C ILE A 230 0.00 23.00 -9.10
N THR A 231 -1.32 23.16 -9.14
CA THR A 231 -2.30 22.18 -8.65
C THR A 231 -3.19 21.73 -9.80
N TRP A 232 -3.39 20.43 -9.92
CA TRP A 232 -4.34 19.85 -10.88
C TRP A 232 -5.60 19.40 -10.13
N LEU A 233 -6.71 20.05 -10.46
CA LEU A 233 -8.04 19.80 -9.89
C LEU A 233 -8.87 19.02 -10.92
N ALA A 234 -9.28 17.80 -10.58
CA ALA A 234 -10.12 16.99 -11.45
C ALA A 234 -11.59 16.99 -10.98
N ALA A 235 -12.52 17.09 -11.92
CA ALA A 235 -13.94 16.96 -11.65
C ALA A 235 -14.27 15.65 -10.92
N GLY A 236 -15.05 15.73 -9.84
CA GLY A 236 -15.46 14.59 -9.02
C GLY A 236 -14.36 13.97 -8.15
N ALA A 237 -13.11 14.44 -8.25
CA ALA A 237 -11.99 13.90 -7.50
C ALA A 237 -11.22 14.96 -6.71
N GLY A 238 -11.29 16.25 -7.05
CA GLY A 238 -10.53 17.29 -6.34
C GLY A 238 -9.06 17.34 -6.75
N VAL A 239 -8.17 17.65 -5.81
CA VAL A 239 -6.71 17.73 -6.05
C VAL A 239 -6.17 16.34 -6.37
N VAL A 240 -5.68 16.14 -7.60
CA VAL A 240 -5.08 14.86 -8.02
C VAL A 240 -3.57 14.94 -8.13
N LYS A 241 -3.02 16.15 -8.28
CA LYS A 241 -1.57 16.40 -8.29
C LYS A 241 -1.30 17.81 -7.80
N ARG A 242 -0.19 18.01 -7.08
CA ARG A 242 0.37 19.33 -6.79
C ARG A 242 1.88 19.26 -6.92
N THR A 243 2.48 20.29 -7.50
CA THR A 243 3.93 20.50 -7.50
C THR A 243 4.23 21.89 -6.97
N SER A 244 5.13 21.97 -6.01
CA SER A 244 5.55 23.23 -5.40
C SER A 244 7.04 23.42 -5.62
N SER A 245 7.48 24.62 -5.97
CA SER A 245 8.89 24.97 -6.05
C SER A 245 9.16 26.32 -5.43
N VAL A 246 10.23 26.43 -4.64
CA VAL A 246 10.68 27.71 -4.06
C VAL A 246 12.17 27.89 -4.28
N THR A 247 12.54 29.12 -4.63
CA THR A 247 13.92 29.56 -4.86
C THR A 247 14.19 30.87 -4.14
N ALA A 248 15.37 30.99 -3.54
CA ALA A 248 15.90 32.24 -2.99
C ALA A 248 17.40 32.32 -3.28
N PRO A 249 17.97 33.53 -3.45
CA PRO A 249 19.40 33.72 -3.64
C PRO A 249 20.19 33.02 -2.53
N GLY A 250 21.22 32.25 -2.87
CA GLY A 250 22.12 31.59 -1.90
C GLY A 250 21.51 30.40 -1.12
N ALA A 251 20.22 30.10 -1.30
CA ALA A 251 19.57 28.92 -0.73
C ALA A 251 19.38 27.82 -1.79
N PRO A 252 19.45 26.54 -1.43
CA PRO A 252 19.15 25.47 -2.35
C PRO A 252 17.67 25.51 -2.74
N ALA A 253 17.38 25.29 -4.03
CA ALA A 253 16.02 25.19 -4.52
C ALA A 253 15.28 24.03 -3.85
N ILE A 254 13.99 24.24 -3.64
CA ILE A 254 13.12 23.31 -2.93
C ILE A 254 12.06 22.89 -3.90
N GLN A 255 11.80 21.59 -3.95
CA GLN A 255 10.71 21.05 -4.75
C GLN A 255 9.90 20.08 -3.92
N SER A 256 8.60 20.05 -4.16
CA SER A 256 7.75 19.00 -3.66
C SER A 256 6.72 18.57 -4.69
N THR A 257 6.23 17.35 -4.55
CA THR A 257 5.19 16.81 -5.38
C THR A 257 4.28 15.92 -4.55
N ILE A 258 2.98 16.02 -4.78
CA ILE A 258 2.02 14.98 -4.41
C ILE A 258 1.29 14.50 -5.65
N GLU A 259 1.06 13.18 -5.71
CA GLU A 259 0.25 12.54 -6.74
C GLU A 259 -0.77 11.62 -6.08
N ALA A 260 -2.03 11.76 -6.46
CA ALA A 260 -3.10 10.95 -5.91
C ALA A 260 -2.88 9.49 -6.30
N ARG A 261 -2.70 8.65 -5.28
CA ARG A 261 -2.61 7.19 -5.40
C ARG A 261 -3.96 6.52 -5.20
N GLY A 262 -4.88 7.21 -4.52
CA GLY A 262 -6.28 6.85 -4.41
C GLY A 262 -7.09 7.96 -3.75
N TYR A 263 -8.41 7.83 -3.80
CA TYR A 263 -9.32 8.75 -3.12
C TYR A 263 -10.66 8.06 -2.81
N ALA A 264 -11.41 8.62 -1.87
CA ALA A 264 -12.78 8.31 -1.53
C ALA A 264 -13.54 9.64 -1.45
N VAL A 265 -14.22 10.02 -2.52
CA VAL A 265 -14.89 11.33 -2.68
C VAL A 265 -16.32 11.11 -3.13
N ALA A 266 -17.28 11.73 -2.44
CA ALA A 266 -18.70 11.65 -2.78
C ALA A 266 -19.20 10.19 -3.00
N GLY A 267 -18.71 9.26 -2.18
CA GLY A 267 -19.04 7.83 -2.26
C GLY A 267 -18.28 7.04 -3.34
N VAL A 268 -17.52 7.70 -4.22
CA VAL A 268 -16.69 7.05 -5.24
C VAL A 268 -15.30 6.78 -4.67
N ARG A 269 -14.84 5.53 -4.76
CA ARG A 269 -13.49 5.13 -4.33
C ARG A 269 -12.65 4.67 -5.52
N ARG A 270 -11.42 5.16 -5.63
CA ARG A 270 -10.47 4.80 -6.69
C ARG A 270 -9.06 4.61 -6.15
N GLY A 271 -8.26 3.82 -6.87
CA GLY A 271 -6.85 3.61 -6.55
C GLY A 271 -6.67 2.85 -5.23
N TYR A 272 -5.64 3.18 -4.46
CA TYR A 272 -5.30 2.46 -3.23
C TYR A 272 -5.11 3.37 -2.02
N SER A 273 -5.44 2.85 -0.84
CA SER A 273 -5.26 3.55 0.44
C SER A 273 -3.80 3.58 0.89
N VAL A 274 -3.49 4.39 1.91
CA VAL A 274 -2.25 4.18 2.69
C VAL A 274 -2.35 2.87 3.49
N PRO A 275 -1.21 2.24 3.84
CA PRO A 275 -1.24 1.06 4.70
C PRO A 275 -1.88 1.35 6.06
N ALA A 276 -2.74 0.45 6.52
CA ALA A 276 -3.32 0.44 7.86
C ALA A 276 -2.77 -0.75 8.64
N GLN A 277 -2.49 -0.57 9.94
CA GLN A 277 -2.02 -1.67 10.79
C GLN A 277 -3.20 -2.62 11.10
N VAL A 278 -3.05 -3.90 10.77
CA VAL A 278 -4.03 -4.96 11.03
C VAL A 278 -3.75 -5.68 12.35
N ARG A 279 -2.48 -6.05 12.56
CA ARG A 279 -2.03 -6.78 13.75
C ARG A 279 -0.58 -6.41 14.06
N ASP A 280 -0.24 -6.31 15.33
CA ASP A 280 1.11 -6.08 15.81
C ASP A 280 1.53 -7.16 16.81
N GLY A 281 2.73 -7.00 17.38
CA GLY A 281 3.23 -7.90 18.41
C GLY A 281 3.40 -9.33 17.93
N LEU A 282 3.64 -9.54 16.63
CA LEU A 282 3.83 -10.88 16.04
C LEU A 282 5.17 -11.52 16.45
N GLY A 283 6.03 -10.76 17.11
CA GLY A 283 7.36 -11.22 17.55
C GLY A 283 8.35 -11.31 16.39
N PRO A 284 9.51 -11.98 16.60
CA PRO A 284 10.41 -12.33 15.51
C PRO A 284 9.72 -13.27 14.52
N LEU A 285 10.21 -13.32 13.27
CA LEU A 285 9.70 -14.27 12.27
C LEU A 285 10.60 -15.51 12.15
N THR A 286 10.20 -16.46 11.30
CA THR A 286 11.03 -17.62 10.96
C THR A 286 12.41 -17.14 10.47
N GLN A 287 13.47 -17.76 11.01
CA GLN A 287 14.88 -17.40 10.84
C GLN A 287 15.21 -16.77 9.47
N VAL A 288 15.64 -15.51 9.48
CA VAL A 288 16.06 -14.77 8.28
C VAL A 288 17.47 -14.25 8.49
N ASN A 289 18.45 -14.88 7.84
CA ASN A 289 19.79 -14.29 7.77
C ASN A 289 19.70 -12.83 7.31
N SER A 290 20.53 -11.95 7.88
CA SER A 290 20.52 -10.51 7.55
C SER A 290 20.64 -10.31 6.03
N GLY A 291 19.63 -9.68 5.43
CA GLY A 291 19.62 -9.38 4.00
C GLY A 291 19.02 -10.44 3.07
N GLU A 292 18.60 -11.60 3.58
CA GLU A 292 17.79 -12.57 2.84
C GLU A 292 16.31 -12.15 2.82
N PRO A 293 15.53 -12.50 1.77
CA PRO A 293 14.09 -12.32 1.79
C PRO A 293 13.45 -13.13 2.94
N ALA A 294 12.31 -12.65 3.45
CA ALA A 294 11.53 -13.38 4.45
C ALA A 294 11.27 -14.82 4.01
N HIS A 295 11.38 -15.74 4.96
CA HIS A 295 11.02 -17.13 4.70
C HIS A 295 9.54 -17.16 4.29
N TRP A 296 9.24 -17.81 3.17
CA TRP A 296 7.89 -17.82 2.58
C TRP A 296 6.83 -18.42 3.52
N ALA A 297 7.24 -19.15 4.57
CA ALA A 297 6.34 -19.67 5.60
C ALA A 297 5.76 -18.57 6.52
N ASP A 298 6.22 -17.33 6.36
CA ASP A 298 5.66 -16.17 7.04
C ASP A 298 4.62 -15.43 6.18
N THR A 299 4.38 -15.84 4.93
CA THR A 299 3.38 -15.17 4.07
C THR A 299 2.01 -15.20 4.76
N PRO A 300 1.37 -14.04 4.99
CA PRO A 300 0.03 -14.01 5.56
C PRO A 300 -0.96 -14.68 4.61
N ALA A 301 -2.08 -15.18 5.14
CA ALA A 301 -3.16 -15.73 4.35
C ALA A 301 -4.40 -14.84 4.45
N ILE A 302 -5.16 -14.76 3.36
CA ILE A 302 -6.34 -13.90 3.28
C ILE A 302 -7.43 -14.54 2.42
N ALA A 303 -8.68 -14.41 2.85
CA ALA A 303 -9.85 -14.67 2.02
C ALA A 303 -10.94 -13.62 2.28
N SER A 304 -11.85 -13.45 1.32
CA SER A 304 -12.97 -12.51 1.44
C SER A 304 -14.30 -13.22 1.59
N SER A 305 -15.18 -12.65 2.42
CA SER A 305 -16.62 -12.97 2.43
C SER A 305 -17.43 -12.10 1.47
N GLY A 306 -16.80 -11.15 0.78
CA GLY A 306 -17.43 -10.03 0.07
C GLY A 306 -17.19 -8.72 0.83
N PRO A 307 -18.02 -8.40 1.84
CA PRO A 307 -17.91 -7.13 2.58
C PRO A 307 -16.76 -7.09 3.58
N SER A 308 -16.15 -8.24 3.89
CA SER A 308 -15.04 -8.34 4.86
C SER A 308 -14.03 -9.41 4.45
N PHE A 309 -12.89 -9.37 5.12
CA PHE A 309 -11.76 -10.25 4.87
C PHE A 309 -11.35 -10.91 6.18
N LEU A 310 -11.08 -12.21 6.14
CA LEU A 310 -10.31 -12.86 7.19
C LEU A 310 -8.85 -12.78 6.80
N VAL A 311 -8.06 -12.10 7.63
CA VAL A 311 -6.61 -11.98 7.49
C VAL A 311 -5.96 -12.82 8.59
N VAL A 312 -5.06 -13.71 8.20
CA VAL A 312 -4.37 -14.66 9.09
C VAL A 312 -2.86 -14.42 9.03
N GLY A 313 -2.26 -14.36 10.21
CA GLY A 313 -0.81 -14.35 10.41
C GLY A 313 -0.42 -15.27 11.56
N LYS A 314 0.84 -15.22 11.98
CA LYS A 314 1.32 -15.99 13.12
C LYS A 314 2.16 -15.12 14.05
N ARG A 315 2.20 -15.53 15.30
CA ARG A 315 3.10 -15.04 16.34
C ARG A 315 3.83 -16.24 16.93
N TRP A 316 5.12 -16.12 17.20
CA TRP A 316 5.80 -17.16 17.97
C TRP A 316 6.63 -16.59 19.11
N VAL A 317 6.81 -17.41 20.15
CA VAL A 317 7.65 -17.13 21.32
C VAL A 317 8.58 -18.31 21.59
N PRO A 318 9.80 -18.10 22.11
CA PRO A 318 10.68 -19.20 22.51
C PRO A 318 10.02 -20.09 23.58
N ALA A 319 10.12 -21.41 23.42
CA ALA A 319 9.52 -22.39 24.34
C ALA A 319 10.51 -23.53 24.64
N GLY A 320 11.52 -23.30 25.47
CA GLY A 320 12.43 -24.35 25.96
C GLY A 320 13.21 -25.09 24.86
N GLY A 321 13.72 -24.36 23.85
CA GLY A 321 14.36 -24.93 22.67
C GLY A 321 13.40 -25.30 21.53
N LEU A 322 12.10 -25.05 21.73
CA LEU A 322 11.02 -25.23 20.76
C LEU A 322 10.29 -23.89 20.44
N PHE A 323 9.33 -24.04 19.54
CA PHE A 323 8.34 -23.13 18.96
C PHE A 323 7.06 -22.91 19.76
N GLY A 324 6.82 -21.80 20.47
CA GLY A 324 5.47 -21.47 20.94
C GLY A 324 4.66 -20.72 19.87
N VAL A 325 3.93 -21.41 19.00
CA VAL A 325 3.25 -20.80 17.84
C VAL A 325 1.79 -20.47 18.14
N THR A 326 1.41 -19.22 17.95
CA THR A 326 0.03 -18.72 18.03
C THR A 326 -0.40 -18.22 16.65
N ARG A 327 -1.49 -18.78 16.13
CA ARG A 327 -2.12 -18.29 14.90
C ARG A 327 -2.96 -17.07 15.23
N THR A 328 -2.74 -15.97 14.53
CA THR A 328 -3.45 -14.70 14.76
C THR A 328 -4.39 -14.42 13.59
N ALA A 329 -5.52 -13.78 13.87
CA ALA A 329 -6.51 -13.44 12.87
C ALA A 329 -7.12 -12.07 13.10
N ALA A 330 -7.62 -11.47 12.01
CA ALA A 330 -8.46 -10.30 12.05
C ALA A 330 -9.56 -10.36 11.00
N ILE A 331 -10.75 -9.88 11.35
CA ILE A 331 -11.77 -9.49 10.38
C ILE A 331 -11.52 -8.04 10.01
N VAL A 332 -11.27 -7.81 8.72
CA VAL A 332 -10.98 -6.48 8.15
C VAL A 332 -12.08 -6.11 7.16
N ALA A 333 -12.63 -4.91 7.27
CA ALA A 333 -13.64 -4.40 6.36
C ALA A 333 -13.03 -4.02 5.00
N ALA A 334 -13.88 -3.84 3.98
CA ALA A 334 -13.47 -3.45 2.63
C ALA A 334 -12.73 -2.10 2.52
N ASP A 335 -12.82 -1.25 3.54
CA ASP A 335 -12.06 0.01 3.62
C ASP A 335 -10.71 -0.13 4.33
N GLY A 336 -10.38 -1.31 4.85
CA GLY A 336 -9.14 -1.59 5.58
C GLY A 336 -9.29 -1.47 7.11
N THR A 337 -10.47 -1.13 7.62
CA THR A 337 -10.73 -1.03 9.06
C THR A 337 -10.72 -2.41 9.71
N VAL A 338 -9.96 -2.57 10.78
CA VAL A 338 -10.00 -3.80 11.60
C VAL A 338 -11.30 -3.80 12.42
N VAL A 339 -12.20 -4.72 12.09
CA VAL A 339 -13.48 -4.92 12.79
C VAL A 339 -13.26 -5.70 14.09
N ARG A 340 -12.41 -6.73 14.01
CA ARG A 340 -12.10 -7.62 15.13
C ARG A 340 -10.73 -8.23 14.95
N ALA A 341 -9.96 -8.38 16.03
CA ALA A 341 -8.72 -9.15 16.04
C ALA A 341 -8.76 -10.20 17.16
N PHE A 342 -8.24 -11.39 16.90
CA PHE A 342 -8.35 -12.57 17.76
C PHE A 342 -7.25 -13.59 17.43
N ASP A 343 -7.11 -14.62 18.26
CA ASP A 343 -6.19 -15.73 18.02
C ASP A 343 -6.99 -16.97 17.57
N LEU A 344 -6.48 -17.72 16.59
CA LEU A 344 -7.11 -18.94 16.05
C LEU A 344 -6.74 -20.14 16.92
N GLY A 345 -7.49 -20.32 18.01
CA GLY A 345 -7.28 -21.40 18.96
C GLY A 345 -6.09 -21.15 19.91
N PRO A 346 -5.76 -22.15 20.75
CA PRO A 346 -4.67 -22.05 21.71
C PRO A 346 -3.30 -22.06 21.02
N GLN A 347 -2.28 -21.58 21.75
CA GLN A 347 -0.89 -21.73 21.33
C GLN A 347 -0.52 -23.21 21.20
N VAL A 348 0.22 -23.54 20.14
CA VAL A 348 0.73 -24.89 19.86
C VAL A 348 2.24 -24.91 20.04
N VAL A 349 2.75 -25.94 20.71
CA VAL A 349 4.20 -26.20 20.77
C VAL A 349 4.63 -26.88 19.47
N SER A 350 5.65 -26.32 18.83
CA SER A 350 6.16 -26.72 17.51
C SER A 350 7.67 -26.96 17.56
N ASN A 351 8.20 -27.92 16.80
CA ASN A 351 9.66 -28.10 16.67
C ASN A 351 10.31 -27.15 15.64
N ASP A 352 9.51 -26.37 14.92
CA ASP A 352 9.93 -25.40 13.91
C ASP A 352 9.04 -24.15 13.98
N SER A 353 9.53 -23.00 13.54
CA SER A 353 8.76 -21.76 13.46
C SER A 353 7.88 -21.65 12.20
N ARG A 354 8.04 -22.56 11.22
CA ARG A 354 7.19 -22.64 10.03
C ARG A 354 5.77 -23.08 10.40
N ASP A 355 4.77 -22.30 9.99
CA ASP A 355 3.32 -22.61 10.12
C ASP A 355 2.62 -22.00 8.90
N MET A 356 2.68 -22.71 7.78
CA MET A 356 2.13 -22.20 6.52
C MET A 356 0.61 -22.15 6.58
N ALA A 357 0.02 -21.05 6.13
CA ALA A 357 -1.43 -20.89 6.13
C ALA A 357 -2.01 -20.77 4.70
N GLY A 358 -3.21 -21.31 4.53
CA GLY A 358 -4.12 -21.00 3.42
C GLY A 358 -5.50 -20.70 3.97
N VAL A 359 -6.23 -19.77 3.36
CA VAL A 359 -7.60 -19.42 3.79
C VAL A 359 -8.50 -19.33 2.58
N ALA A 360 -9.72 -19.84 2.69
CA ALA A 360 -10.77 -19.67 1.71
C ALA A 360 -12.10 -19.37 2.40
N PHE A 361 -13.05 -18.85 1.63
CA PHE A 361 -14.42 -18.63 2.08
C PHE A 361 -15.40 -19.44 1.23
N GLN A 362 -16.37 -20.09 1.88
CA GLN A 362 -17.45 -20.80 1.21
C GLN A 362 -18.66 -20.85 2.13
N ALA A 363 -19.83 -20.51 1.58
CA ALA A 363 -21.14 -20.67 2.23
C ALA A 363 -21.20 -20.11 3.68
N GLY A 364 -20.70 -18.88 3.90
CA GLY A 364 -20.78 -18.20 5.20
C GLY A 364 -19.63 -18.50 6.17
N THR A 365 -18.76 -19.44 5.80
CA THR A 365 -17.66 -19.92 6.64
C THR A 365 -16.31 -19.64 5.97
N PHE A 366 -15.33 -19.21 6.75
CA PHE A 366 -13.93 -19.27 6.37
C PHE A 366 -13.35 -20.62 6.81
N LEU A 367 -12.55 -21.24 5.94
CA LEU A 367 -11.71 -22.37 6.28
C LEU A 367 -10.26 -21.92 6.23
N ALA A 368 -9.59 -21.92 7.39
CA ALA A 368 -8.15 -21.67 7.49
C ALA A 368 -7.44 -23.01 7.68
N VAL A 369 -6.50 -23.33 6.80
CA VAL A 369 -5.69 -24.56 6.85
C VAL A 369 -4.24 -24.23 7.18
N PHE A 370 -3.59 -25.10 7.93
CA PHE A 370 -2.24 -24.88 8.44
C PHE A 370 -1.37 -26.12 8.30
N GLU A 371 -0.10 -25.90 8.01
CA GLU A 371 0.94 -26.91 8.22
C GLU A 371 1.41 -26.85 9.68
N GLN A 372 1.12 -27.88 10.47
CA GLN A 372 1.47 -27.92 11.89
C GLN A 372 2.57 -28.94 12.17
N ARG A 373 3.66 -28.48 12.77
CA ARG A 373 4.86 -29.28 13.05
C ARG A 373 4.97 -29.64 14.52
N ASN A 374 4.33 -30.72 14.94
CA ASN A 374 4.41 -31.09 16.35
C ASN A 374 5.77 -31.73 16.68
N PRO A 375 6.29 -31.51 17.90
CA PRO A 375 7.49 -32.19 18.39
C PRO A 375 7.36 -33.72 18.29
N PRO A 376 8.43 -34.44 17.92
CA PRO A 376 8.42 -35.90 17.93
C PRO A 376 8.21 -36.44 19.36
N ALA A 377 7.63 -37.64 19.46
CA ALA A 377 7.47 -38.35 20.73
C ALA A 377 8.84 -38.51 21.42
N GLY A 378 8.96 -38.05 22.67
CA GLY A 378 10.22 -38.01 23.41
C GLY A 378 10.92 -36.65 23.45
N GLY A 379 10.36 -35.61 22.82
CA GLY A 379 10.79 -34.21 23.01
C GLY A 379 12.12 -33.84 22.34
N GLY A 380 12.64 -34.68 21.45
CA GLY A 380 13.88 -34.42 20.70
C GLY A 380 13.70 -33.42 19.56
N ILE A 381 14.81 -32.82 19.11
CA ILE A 381 14.88 -32.02 17.89
C ILE A 381 15.12 -32.99 16.72
N GLY A 382 14.24 -33.00 15.72
CA GLY A 382 14.35 -33.87 14.54
C GLY A 382 13.28 -33.55 13.49
N ALA A 383 13.58 -33.77 12.21
CA ALA A 383 12.65 -33.52 11.12
C ALA A 383 11.44 -34.46 11.22
N THR A 384 10.28 -33.90 11.50
CA THR A 384 9.00 -34.62 11.44
C THR A 384 8.26 -34.20 10.18
N GLU A 385 7.60 -35.15 9.52
CA GLU A 385 6.68 -34.79 8.45
C GLU A 385 5.48 -34.06 9.08
N PRO A 386 5.17 -32.81 8.69
CA PRO A 386 4.16 -32.02 9.37
C PRO A 386 2.76 -32.64 9.25
N SER A 387 1.86 -32.27 10.16
CA SER A 387 0.42 -32.49 10.01
C SER A 387 -0.21 -31.37 9.18
N VAL A 388 -1.39 -31.63 8.61
CA VAL A 388 -2.26 -30.59 8.06
C VAL A 388 -3.47 -30.47 8.95
N VAL A 389 -3.74 -29.28 9.46
CA VAL A 389 -4.87 -29.00 10.35
C VAL A 389 -5.73 -27.86 9.83
N MET A 390 -6.93 -27.69 10.35
CA MET A 390 -7.84 -26.62 9.97
C MET A 390 -8.57 -25.98 11.16
N HIS A 391 -9.01 -24.74 10.96
CA HIS A 391 -10.04 -24.09 11.75
C HIS A 391 -11.15 -23.58 10.84
N ARG A 392 -12.40 -23.74 11.26
CA ARG A 392 -13.54 -23.00 10.71
C ARG A 392 -13.83 -21.76 11.52
N ILE A 393 -14.09 -20.67 10.80
CA ILE A 393 -14.38 -19.36 11.37
C ILE A 393 -15.63 -18.83 10.68
N ALA A 394 -16.62 -18.38 11.45
CA ALA A 394 -17.79 -17.71 10.89
C ALA A 394 -17.39 -16.37 10.25
N SER A 395 -18.21 -15.86 9.34
CA SER A 395 -17.93 -14.59 8.64
C SER A 395 -17.73 -13.36 9.56
N ASN A 396 -18.26 -13.42 10.79
CA ASN A 396 -18.10 -12.39 11.84
C ASN A 396 -16.85 -12.58 12.73
N GLY A 397 -16.04 -13.61 12.47
CA GLY A 397 -14.84 -13.95 13.24
C GLY A 397 -15.07 -14.87 14.44
N ASP A 398 -16.26 -15.43 14.65
CA ASP A 398 -16.46 -16.45 15.68
C ASP A 398 -15.78 -17.76 15.30
N LEU A 399 -15.01 -18.32 16.23
CA LEU A 399 -14.37 -19.63 16.05
C LEU A 399 -15.43 -20.73 16.13
N LEU A 400 -15.59 -21.48 15.05
CA LEU A 400 -16.46 -22.66 15.02
C LEU A 400 -15.72 -23.90 15.52
N ASP A 401 -14.38 -23.91 15.38
CA ASP A 401 -13.50 -24.95 15.90
C ASP A 401 -12.50 -24.34 16.91
N PRO A 402 -12.76 -24.44 18.23
CA PRO A 402 -11.89 -23.87 19.27
C PRO A 402 -10.50 -24.52 19.36
N SER A 403 -10.34 -25.72 18.79
CA SER A 403 -9.08 -26.43 18.63
C SER A 403 -8.95 -26.89 17.18
N PRO A 404 -7.73 -26.95 16.64
CA PRO A 404 -7.52 -27.34 15.25
C PRO A 404 -8.03 -28.76 14.98
N VAL A 405 -8.75 -28.94 13.88
CA VAL A 405 -9.17 -30.26 13.39
C VAL A 405 -8.07 -30.81 12.48
N GLU A 406 -7.58 -32.02 12.76
CA GLU A 406 -6.56 -32.66 11.93
C GLU A 406 -7.16 -33.23 10.64
N LEU A 407 -6.58 -32.84 9.50
CA LEU A 407 -6.93 -33.34 8.16
C LEU A 407 -5.99 -34.45 7.70
N VAL A 408 -4.70 -34.26 7.97
CA VAL A 408 -3.64 -35.21 7.64
C VAL A 408 -2.77 -35.37 8.89
N PRO A 409 -2.64 -36.59 9.43
CA PRO A 409 -1.86 -36.82 10.61
C PRO A 409 -0.37 -36.57 10.37
N GLN A 410 0.33 -36.24 11.44
CA GLN A 410 1.78 -36.16 11.43
C GLN A 410 2.39 -37.52 11.06
N GLY A 411 3.40 -37.51 10.18
CA GLY A 411 4.20 -38.69 9.88
C GLY A 411 5.36 -38.82 10.86
N ILE A 412 5.63 -40.06 11.34
CA ILE A 412 6.84 -40.34 12.13
C ILE A 412 8.00 -40.60 11.17
N PHE A 413 9.00 -39.72 11.19
CA PHE A 413 10.25 -39.92 10.46
C PHE A 413 11.15 -40.90 11.23
N LEU A 414 11.39 -42.10 10.68
CA LEU A 414 12.18 -43.18 11.33
C LEU A 414 13.59 -43.37 10.75
N GLY A 415 14.15 -42.34 10.10
CA GLY A 415 15.55 -42.33 9.65
C GLY A 415 15.81 -42.94 8.26
N ALA A 416 16.61 -42.22 7.48
CA ALA A 416 17.33 -42.61 6.26
C ALA A 416 16.65 -42.58 4.87
N GLY A 417 15.58 -41.80 4.69
CA GLY A 417 15.15 -41.31 3.35
C GLY A 417 14.40 -39.99 3.52
N PRO A 418 14.37 -39.04 2.56
CA PRO A 418 13.74 -37.74 2.82
C PRO A 418 12.21 -37.94 2.90
N GLY A 419 11.66 -37.80 4.10
CA GLY A 419 10.25 -37.45 4.23
C GLY A 419 10.01 -36.08 3.61
N LEU A 420 8.75 -35.69 3.42
CA LEU A 420 8.46 -34.31 2.99
C LEU A 420 8.99 -33.36 4.07
N ASP A 421 9.85 -32.42 3.68
CA ASP A 421 10.22 -31.35 4.59
C ASP A 421 9.02 -30.43 4.83
N SER A 422 8.15 -30.21 3.83
CA SER A 422 6.91 -29.43 3.96
C SER A 422 5.77 -30.06 3.14
N ARG A 423 4.53 -29.94 3.62
CA ARG A 423 3.31 -30.41 2.93
C ARG A 423 2.62 -29.33 2.11
N PHE A 424 2.92 -28.05 2.36
CA PHE A 424 2.41 -26.92 1.57
C PHE A 424 0.89 -26.91 1.37
N PRO A 425 0.07 -26.88 2.44
CA PRO A 425 -1.37 -26.90 2.29
C PRO A 425 -1.87 -25.63 1.59
N ALA A 426 -2.80 -25.79 0.64
CA ALA A 426 -3.53 -24.72 -0.01
C ALA A 426 -5.02 -25.05 -0.05
N VAL A 427 -5.88 -24.02 -0.07
CA VAL A 427 -7.32 -24.19 -0.02
C VAL A 427 -8.04 -23.20 -0.92
N ALA A 428 -9.12 -23.64 -1.57
CA ALA A 428 -10.05 -22.79 -2.28
C ALA A 428 -11.51 -23.17 -1.96
N GLY A 429 -12.40 -22.18 -1.96
CA GLY A 429 -13.85 -22.38 -1.88
C GLY A 429 -14.46 -22.35 -3.27
N GLY A 430 -15.40 -23.26 -3.54
CA GLY A 430 -16.08 -23.35 -4.83
C GLY A 430 -16.98 -24.59 -4.93
N GLY A 431 -17.93 -24.59 -5.87
CA GLY A 431 -18.78 -25.77 -6.11
C GLY A 431 -19.53 -26.30 -4.87
N GLY A 432 -19.77 -25.46 -3.85
CA GLY A 432 -20.42 -25.85 -2.60
C GLY A 432 -19.49 -26.32 -1.48
N ASN A 433 -18.20 -26.54 -1.74
CA ASN A 433 -17.23 -27.10 -0.78
C ASN A 433 -15.91 -26.32 -0.76
N PHE A 434 -15.02 -26.69 0.15
CA PHE A 434 -13.61 -26.35 0.10
C PHE A 434 -12.82 -27.50 -0.48
N LEU A 435 -11.91 -27.23 -1.43
CA LEU A 435 -10.87 -28.18 -1.81
C LEU A 435 -9.58 -27.81 -1.06
N VAL A 436 -9.11 -28.69 -0.19
CA VAL A 436 -7.79 -28.62 0.44
C VAL A 436 -6.84 -29.51 -0.34
N VAL A 437 -5.68 -28.97 -0.71
CA VAL A 437 -4.61 -29.72 -1.39
C VAL A 437 -3.33 -29.65 -0.59
N ASN A 438 -2.57 -30.74 -0.58
CA ASN A 438 -1.28 -30.82 0.08
C ASN A 438 -0.42 -31.93 -0.54
N TYR A 439 0.89 -31.88 -0.30
CA TYR A 439 1.77 -32.99 -0.64
C TYR A 439 1.65 -34.14 0.38
N THR A 440 1.74 -35.35 -0.14
CA THR A 440 1.79 -36.61 0.60
C THR A 440 2.79 -37.56 -0.08
N GLY A 441 3.21 -38.61 0.63
CA GLY A 441 4.15 -39.62 0.14
C GLY A 441 5.58 -39.35 0.57
N LEU A 442 6.51 -40.16 0.07
CA LEU A 442 7.94 -40.06 0.40
C LEU A 442 8.71 -39.53 -0.79
N TYR A 443 9.66 -38.63 -0.59
CA TYR A 443 10.55 -38.19 -1.66
C TYR A 443 11.40 -39.37 -2.17
N PRO A 444 11.66 -39.48 -3.50
CA PRO A 444 11.27 -38.57 -4.58
C PRO A 444 9.91 -38.93 -5.22
N ASN A 445 9.09 -39.73 -4.55
CA ASN A 445 7.78 -40.20 -5.02
C ASN A 445 6.61 -39.45 -4.36
N SER A 446 6.83 -38.19 -4.00
CA SER A 446 5.76 -37.35 -3.45
C SER A 446 4.70 -37.06 -4.52
N TYR A 447 3.48 -36.81 -4.09
CA TYR A 447 2.38 -36.46 -4.98
C TYR A 447 1.41 -35.50 -4.29
N LEU A 448 0.59 -34.83 -5.10
CA LEU A 448 -0.43 -33.93 -4.61
C LEU A 448 -1.72 -34.70 -4.34
N GLU A 449 -2.22 -34.58 -3.11
CA GLU A 449 -3.49 -35.12 -2.65
C GLU A 449 -4.51 -33.97 -2.50
N GLY A 450 -5.78 -34.27 -2.74
CA GLY A 450 -6.91 -33.38 -2.48
C GLY A 450 -7.92 -34.02 -1.52
N ARG A 451 -8.57 -33.18 -0.72
CA ARG A 451 -9.72 -33.55 0.13
C ARG A 451 -10.77 -32.45 0.07
N PHE A 452 -12.04 -32.84 -0.05
CA PHE A 452 -13.13 -31.89 0.15
C PHE A 452 -13.48 -31.74 1.61
N VAL A 453 -13.73 -30.50 2.02
CA VAL A 453 -14.28 -30.16 3.33
C VAL A 453 -15.55 -29.35 3.11
N SER A 454 -16.66 -29.74 3.74
CA SER A 454 -17.89 -28.95 3.69
C SER A 454 -17.81 -27.74 4.63
N ALA A 455 -18.66 -26.73 4.43
CA ALA A 455 -18.77 -25.60 5.38
C ALA A 455 -19.17 -26.04 6.81
N ALA A 456 -19.87 -27.18 6.92
CA ALA A 456 -20.21 -27.81 8.18
C ALA A 456 -19.06 -28.63 8.81
N GLY A 457 -17.89 -28.71 8.16
CA GLY A 457 -16.69 -29.36 8.67
C GLY A 457 -16.59 -30.86 8.36
N ALA A 458 -17.55 -31.45 7.65
CA ALA A 458 -17.43 -32.82 7.19
C ALA A 458 -16.26 -32.96 6.20
N VAL A 459 -15.34 -33.88 6.48
CA VAL A 459 -14.13 -34.16 5.68
C VAL A 459 -14.39 -35.38 4.80
N GLY A 460 -14.24 -35.20 3.49
CA GLY A 460 -14.36 -36.26 2.50
C GLY A 460 -13.11 -37.14 2.40
N PRO A 461 -13.18 -38.23 1.61
CA PRO A 461 -12.01 -39.08 1.37
C PRO A 461 -10.92 -38.31 0.60
N ALA A 462 -9.68 -38.72 0.83
CA ALA A 462 -8.56 -38.29 0.00
C ALA A 462 -8.66 -38.84 -1.42
N PHE A 463 -8.22 -38.04 -2.38
CA PHE A 463 -8.02 -38.46 -3.75
C PHE A 463 -6.73 -37.85 -4.30
N ARG A 464 -6.14 -38.55 -5.26
CA ARG A 464 -4.85 -38.20 -5.83
C ARG A 464 -5.02 -37.25 -7.02
N ILE A 465 -4.31 -36.13 -7.01
CA ILE A 465 -4.35 -35.09 -8.06
C ILE A 465 -3.24 -35.28 -9.09
N SER A 466 -2.01 -35.57 -8.64
CA SER A 466 -0.84 -35.70 -9.51
C SER A 466 -0.19 -37.09 -9.46
N LEU A 467 0.61 -37.42 -10.48
CA LEU A 467 1.52 -38.56 -10.47
C LEU A 467 2.68 -38.35 -9.49
N ASN A 468 3.49 -39.39 -9.24
CA ASN A 468 4.65 -39.29 -8.34
C ASN A 468 5.69 -38.36 -8.98
N HIS A 469 6.26 -37.46 -8.20
CA HIS A 469 7.34 -36.58 -8.65
C HIS A 469 8.25 -36.17 -7.48
N GLY A 470 9.50 -35.83 -7.83
CA GLY A 470 10.53 -35.47 -6.85
C GLY A 470 10.56 -33.98 -6.49
N ALA A 471 9.99 -33.10 -7.30
CA ALA A 471 9.99 -31.66 -7.01
C ALA A 471 8.85 -31.27 -6.07
N GLN A 472 9.09 -30.37 -5.12
CA GLN A 472 8.06 -29.79 -4.26
C GLN A 472 8.12 -28.27 -4.35
N ALA A 473 6.98 -27.65 -4.65
CA ALA A 473 6.79 -26.21 -4.63
C ALA A 473 5.37 -25.91 -4.14
N ARG A 474 5.14 -24.76 -3.53
CA ARG A 474 3.81 -24.41 -3.00
C ARG A 474 2.73 -24.57 -4.09
N PRO A 475 1.76 -25.50 -3.92
CA PRO A 475 0.68 -25.62 -4.86
C PRO A 475 -0.22 -24.39 -4.72
N SER A 476 -0.92 -24.05 -5.80
CA SER A 476 -1.93 -23.01 -5.81
C SER A 476 -3.24 -23.63 -6.27
N VAL A 477 -4.34 -23.35 -5.56
CA VAL A 477 -5.67 -23.83 -5.91
C VAL A 477 -6.65 -22.67 -5.95
N VAL A 478 -7.47 -22.62 -7.00
CA VAL A 478 -8.55 -21.63 -7.19
C VAL A 478 -9.75 -22.31 -7.82
N HIS A 479 -10.96 -21.75 -7.66
CA HIS A 479 -12.14 -22.22 -8.36
C HIS A 479 -12.45 -21.29 -9.54
N ASP A 480 -12.55 -21.82 -10.75
CA ASP A 480 -12.82 -21.03 -11.96
C ASP A 480 -14.31 -20.88 -12.27
N GLY A 481 -15.19 -21.09 -11.29
CA GLY A 481 -16.64 -21.08 -11.46
C GLY A 481 -17.23 -22.43 -11.89
N THR A 482 -16.43 -23.36 -12.41
CA THR A 482 -16.88 -24.71 -12.80
C THR A 482 -16.07 -25.81 -12.10
N ASN A 483 -14.74 -25.70 -12.14
CA ASN A 483 -13.79 -26.65 -11.59
C ASN A 483 -12.80 -25.95 -10.67
N PHE A 484 -12.13 -26.72 -9.83
CA PHE A 484 -10.91 -26.27 -9.18
C PHE A 484 -9.75 -26.41 -10.14
N LEU A 485 -8.90 -25.39 -10.23
CA LEU A 485 -7.62 -25.44 -10.92
C LEU A 485 -6.53 -25.54 -9.88
N VAL A 486 -5.65 -26.52 -10.05
CA VAL A 486 -4.56 -26.80 -9.14
C VAL A 486 -3.25 -26.68 -9.90
N ALA A 487 -2.46 -25.66 -9.60
CA ALA A 487 -1.09 -25.50 -10.11
C ALA A 487 -0.10 -26.16 -9.16
N TYR A 488 0.84 -26.90 -9.73
CA TYR A 488 1.90 -27.60 -9.01
C TYR A 488 3.14 -27.72 -9.90
N VAL A 489 4.25 -28.18 -9.32
CA VAL A 489 5.50 -28.42 -10.04
C VAL A 489 5.85 -29.89 -10.03
N ASP A 490 6.28 -30.41 -11.18
CA ASP A 490 6.90 -31.72 -11.31
C ASP A 490 8.34 -31.59 -11.87
N ALA A 491 8.99 -32.71 -12.17
CA ALA A 491 10.36 -32.73 -12.70
C ALA A 491 10.55 -32.02 -14.06
N SER A 492 9.45 -31.71 -14.75
CA SER A 492 9.42 -31.08 -16.07
C SER A 492 8.88 -29.65 -16.06
N GLY A 493 8.58 -29.10 -14.88
CA GLY A 493 8.18 -27.71 -14.69
C GLY A 493 6.78 -27.55 -14.10
N VAL A 494 6.15 -26.42 -14.40
CA VAL A 494 4.84 -26.04 -13.87
C VAL A 494 3.71 -26.72 -14.65
N ARG A 495 2.82 -27.36 -13.90
CA ARG A 495 1.63 -28.06 -14.36
C ARG A 495 0.37 -27.43 -13.78
N VAL A 496 -0.74 -27.60 -14.48
CA VAL A 496 -2.09 -27.31 -13.97
C VAL A 496 -2.99 -28.53 -14.18
N ALA A 497 -3.76 -28.90 -13.17
CA ALA A 497 -4.80 -29.92 -13.29
C ALA A 497 -6.17 -29.36 -12.87
N ARG A 498 -7.22 -29.73 -13.59
CA ARG A 498 -8.60 -29.44 -13.18
C ARG A 498 -9.17 -30.56 -12.33
N VAL A 499 -9.88 -30.20 -11.28
CA VAL A 499 -10.61 -31.10 -10.39
C VAL A 499 -12.06 -30.66 -10.35
N ALA A 500 -12.97 -31.54 -10.75
CA ALA A 500 -14.40 -31.28 -10.68
C ALA A 500 -14.88 -31.23 -9.22
N ALA A 501 -16.02 -30.60 -8.96
CA ALA A 501 -16.62 -30.55 -7.62
C ALA A 501 -16.99 -31.95 -7.05
N SER A 502 -17.04 -32.98 -7.90
CA SER A 502 -17.19 -34.40 -7.52
C SER A 502 -15.91 -35.05 -7.01
N GLY A 503 -14.74 -34.44 -7.21
CA GLY A 503 -13.42 -35.02 -6.94
C GLY A 503 -12.79 -35.74 -8.12
N THR A 504 -13.45 -35.75 -9.28
CA THR A 504 -12.86 -36.27 -10.51
C THR A 504 -11.74 -35.36 -10.98
N VAL A 505 -10.53 -35.91 -11.11
CA VAL A 505 -9.38 -35.21 -11.71
C VAL A 505 -9.49 -35.33 -13.23
N LEU A 506 -9.70 -34.20 -13.89
CA LEU A 506 -9.95 -34.15 -15.34
C LEU A 506 -8.66 -34.23 -16.15
N ASP A 507 -7.55 -33.79 -15.57
CA ASP A 507 -6.23 -33.77 -16.20
C ASP A 507 -5.21 -34.54 -15.34
N PRO A 508 -5.32 -35.88 -15.22
CA PRO A 508 -4.51 -36.69 -14.29
C PRO A 508 -3.00 -36.66 -14.56
N ASN A 509 -2.58 -36.27 -15.76
CA ASN A 509 -1.18 -36.09 -16.13
C ASN A 509 -0.70 -34.63 -15.99
N GLY A 510 -1.60 -33.69 -15.69
CA GLY A 510 -1.31 -32.25 -15.65
C GLY A 510 -1.07 -31.63 -17.03
N VAL A 511 -1.67 -30.47 -17.27
CA VAL A 511 -1.42 -29.66 -18.46
C VAL A 511 -0.11 -28.88 -18.28
N PRO A 512 0.87 -28.98 -19.20
CA PRO A 512 2.11 -28.19 -19.14
C PRO A 512 1.83 -26.70 -19.35
N VAL A 513 2.41 -25.85 -18.51
CA VAL A 513 2.32 -24.39 -18.66
C VAL A 513 3.69 -23.74 -18.83
N HIS A 514 4.69 -24.20 -18.09
CA HIS A 514 6.04 -23.67 -18.12
C HIS A 514 7.07 -24.76 -17.79
N THR A 515 8.25 -24.72 -18.39
CA THR A 515 9.25 -25.80 -18.30
C THR A 515 10.21 -25.66 -17.12
N SER A 516 10.37 -24.44 -16.58
CA SER A 516 11.19 -24.23 -15.39
C SER A 516 10.42 -24.63 -14.13
N SER A 517 11.14 -25.19 -13.15
CA SER A 517 10.63 -25.44 -11.81
C SER A 517 10.62 -24.14 -11.00
N VAL A 518 9.53 -23.38 -11.11
CA VAL A 518 9.30 -22.11 -10.42
C VAL A 518 8.08 -22.19 -9.53
N TRP A 519 8.03 -21.39 -8.46
CA TRP A 519 6.80 -21.22 -7.71
C TRP A 519 5.84 -20.33 -8.49
N ALA A 520 4.72 -20.92 -8.92
CA ALA A 520 3.65 -20.23 -9.61
C ALA A 520 2.38 -20.11 -8.75
N VAL A 521 1.63 -19.03 -8.96
CA VAL A 521 0.40 -18.68 -8.23
C VAL A 521 -0.72 -18.48 -9.23
N LEU A 522 -1.89 -19.07 -8.96
CA LEU A 522 -3.08 -18.95 -9.78
C LEU A 522 -4.00 -17.83 -9.31
N ALA A 523 -4.68 -17.20 -10.26
CA ALA A 523 -5.92 -16.47 -10.01
C ALA A 523 -6.95 -16.87 -11.06
N ALA A 524 -8.18 -17.09 -10.62
CA ALA A 524 -9.30 -17.34 -11.53
C ALA A 524 -10.60 -16.74 -10.98
N ASP A 525 -11.51 -16.43 -11.87
CA ASP A 525 -12.95 -16.52 -11.62
C ASP A 525 -13.61 -17.13 -12.86
N GLY A 526 -14.92 -17.41 -12.81
CA GLY A 526 -15.80 -17.89 -13.89
C GLY A 526 -15.40 -17.68 -15.36
N VAL A 527 -14.67 -16.60 -15.64
CA VAL A 527 -14.35 -16.10 -16.97
C VAL A 527 -12.85 -16.17 -17.30
N GLY A 528 -11.96 -15.72 -16.41
CA GLY A 528 -10.54 -15.55 -16.69
C GLY A 528 -9.64 -16.32 -15.72
N ARG A 529 -8.54 -16.89 -16.22
CA ARG A 529 -7.51 -17.61 -15.45
C ARG A 529 -6.12 -17.06 -15.77
N LEU A 530 -5.31 -16.82 -14.75
CA LEU A 530 -3.92 -16.38 -14.86
C LEU A 530 -3.04 -17.24 -13.97
N LEU A 531 -1.90 -17.69 -14.51
CA LEU A 531 -0.80 -18.24 -13.75
C LEU A 531 0.35 -17.22 -13.76
N ALA A 532 0.92 -16.89 -12.61
CA ALA A 532 2.04 -15.96 -12.50
C ALA A 532 3.17 -16.54 -11.66
N TRP A 533 4.42 -16.16 -11.94
CA TRP A 533 5.61 -16.62 -11.23
C TRP A 533 6.71 -15.55 -11.23
N ILE A 534 7.73 -15.76 -10.41
CA ILE A 534 8.96 -14.95 -10.45
C ILE A 534 10.08 -15.84 -10.97
N GLU A 535 10.78 -15.39 -12.01
CA GLU A 535 11.96 -16.06 -12.56
C GLU A 535 13.06 -15.03 -12.80
N SER A 536 14.28 -15.31 -12.33
CA SER A 536 15.43 -14.39 -12.44
C SER A 536 15.14 -12.95 -11.99
N GLY A 537 14.25 -12.80 -11.01
CA GLY A 537 13.83 -11.53 -10.45
C GLY A 537 12.80 -10.73 -11.26
N THR A 538 12.27 -11.30 -12.33
CA THR A 538 11.19 -10.73 -13.15
C THR A 538 9.87 -11.41 -12.82
N VAL A 539 8.78 -10.64 -12.71
CA VAL A 539 7.42 -11.21 -12.60
C VAL A 539 6.92 -11.54 -13.99
N PHE A 540 6.54 -12.81 -14.19
CA PHE A 540 5.93 -13.29 -15.41
C PHE A 540 4.50 -13.75 -15.16
N ALA A 541 3.69 -13.75 -16.21
CA ALA A 541 2.35 -14.31 -16.19
C ALA A 541 2.00 -15.00 -17.52
N LYS A 542 1.02 -15.89 -17.48
CA LYS A 542 0.47 -16.60 -18.63
C LYS A 542 -1.02 -16.84 -18.39
N ARG A 543 -1.85 -16.35 -19.31
CA ARG A 543 -3.30 -16.58 -19.28
C ARG A 543 -3.60 -18.02 -19.68
N LEU A 544 -4.66 -18.58 -19.13
CA LEU A 544 -5.07 -19.97 -19.38
C LEU A 544 -6.49 -20.06 -19.95
N ASN A 545 -6.69 -20.98 -20.88
CA ASN A 545 -7.98 -21.41 -21.38
C ASN A 545 -8.78 -22.20 -20.33
N ALA A 546 -10.05 -22.49 -20.62
CA ALA A 546 -10.93 -23.27 -19.73
C ALA A 546 -10.53 -24.73 -19.52
N ASP A 547 -9.72 -25.26 -20.43
CA ASP A 547 -9.11 -26.58 -20.30
C ASP A 547 -7.75 -26.54 -19.58
N GLY A 548 -7.32 -25.36 -19.09
CA GLY A 548 -6.04 -25.19 -18.42
C GLY A 548 -4.84 -25.02 -19.37
N THR A 549 -5.05 -25.08 -20.68
CA THR A 549 -3.97 -24.85 -21.66
C THR A 549 -3.53 -23.38 -21.71
N PRO A 550 -2.25 -23.08 -21.97
CA PRO A 550 -1.80 -21.71 -22.18
C PRO A 550 -2.54 -20.99 -23.30
N LEU A 551 -3.08 -19.81 -23.01
CA LEU A 551 -3.61 -18.89 -24.02
C LEU A 551 -2.50 -18.08 -24.69
N ASP A 552 -1.46 -17.72 -23.92
CA ASP A 552 -0.31 -16.98 -24.43
C ASP A 552 0.81 -17.93 -24.88
N SER A 553 1.34 -17.72 -26.09
CA SER A 553 2.47 -18.49 -26.62
C SER A 553 3.74 -18.25 -25.80
N ALA A 554 4.05 -16.99 -25.49
CA ALA A 554 5.15 -16.58 -24.60
C ALA A 554 4.64 -16.10 -23.23
N PRO A 555 5.44 -16.19 -22.16
CA PRO A 555 5.15 -15.50 -20.89
C PRO A 555 5.06 -13.98 -21.09
N ILE A 556 4.07 -13.36 -20.45
CA ILE A 556 3.93 -11.91 -20.36
C ILE A 556 4.86 -11.42 -19.25
N ALA A 557 5.81 -10.55 -19.58
CA ALA A 557 6.64 -9.87 -18.59
C ALA A 557 5.82 -8.76 -17.91
N VAL A 558 5.52 -8.92 -16.63
CA VAL A 558 4.76 -7.95 -15.83
C VAL A 558 5.68 -6.86 -15.28
N THR A 559 6.94 -7.20 -14.99
CA THR A 559 8.00 -6.24 -14.67
C THR A 559 9.05 -6.22 -15.77
N SER A 560 9.75 -5.09 -15.90
CA SER A 560 10.92 -4.98 -16.78
C SER A 560 12.24 -4.84 -16.00
N ASP A 561 12.19 -4.87 -14.66
CA ASP A 561 13.36 -5.00 -13.80
C ASP A 561 13.47 -6.39 -13.15
N ALA A 562 14.69 -6.77 -12.78
CA ALA A 562 15.04 -8.05 -12.16
C ALA A 562 15.17 -7.96 -10.61
N GLN A 563 14.41 -7.06 -9.97
CA GLN A 563 14.50 -6.81 -8.52
C GLN A 563 13.37 -7.46 -7.71
N SER A 564 12.46 -8.20 -8.34
CA SER A 564 11.41 -8.97 -7.64
C SER A 564 12.02 -10.18 -6.95
N LYS A 565 11.61 -10.50 -5.72
CA LYS A 565 12.30 -11.54 -4.93
C LYS A 565 11.38 -12.59 -4.31
N ALA A 566 10.20 -12.23 -3.83
CA ALA A 566 9.35 -13.16 -3.08
C ALA A 566 7.88 -12.74 -3.01
N GLY A 567 7.06 -13.65 -2.47
CA GLY A 567 5.68 -13.37 -2.07
C GLY A 567 4.81 -12.89 -3.22
N LEU A 568 4.79 -13.60 -4.35
CA LEU A 568 3.88 -13.27 -5.43
C LEU A 568 2.45 -13.64 -5.02
N ALA A 569 1.52 -12.72 -5.17
CA ALA A 569 0.10 -12.94 -4.94
C ALA A 569 -0.71 -12.37 -6.11
N VAL A 570 -1.75 -13.07 -6.53
CA VAL A 570 -2.58 -12.67 -7.68
C VAL A 570 -4.05 -12.83 -7.34
N VAL A 571 -4.87 -11.86 -7.75
CA VAL A 571 -6.32 -12.00 -7.74
C VAL A 571 -6.94 -11.36 -8.98
N ARG A 572 -8.07 -11.89 -9.47
CA ARG A 572 -8.83 -11.26 -10.56
C ARG A 572 -9.79 -10.22 -10.00
N THR A 573 -9.72 -8.98 -10.47
CA THR A 573 -10.55 -7.82 -10.06
C THR A 573 -11.42 -7.31 -11.18
N GLY A 574 -12.39 -8.12 -11.59
CA GLY A 574 -13.33 -7.82 -12.66
C GLY A 574 -12.63 -8.01 -14.01
N GLY A 575 -12.49 -6.93 -14.78
CA GLY A 575 -11.87 -6.93 -16.10
C GLY A 575 -10.33 -6.99 -16.11
N GLU A 576 -9.68 -7.25 -14.97
CA GLU A 576 -8.22 -7.21 -14.81
C GLU A 576 -7.76 -8.21 -13.74
N TYR A 577 -6.44 -8.41 -13.66
CA TYR A 577 -5.76 -9.09 -12.55
C TYR A 577 -4.91 -8.08 -11.79
N LEU A 578 -4.94 -8.15 -10.46
CA LEU A 578 -3.96 -7.51 -9.58
C LEU A 578 -2.88 -8.52 -9.24
N LEU A 579 -1.63 -8.14 -9.46
CA LEU A 579 -0.45 -8.89 -9.05
C LEU A 579 0.28 -8.07 -7.99
N ALA A 580 0.66 -8.69 -6.88
CA ALA A 580 1.44 -8.06 -5.81
C ALA A 580 2.67 -8.91 -5.50
N TRP A 581 3.82 -8.27 -5.25
CA TRP A 581 5.07 -8.97 -4.93
C TRP A 581 6.01 -8.12 -4.08
N ALA A 582 6.97 -8.77 -3.45
CA ALA A 582 8.08 -8.12 -2.77
C ALA A 582 9.19 -7.77 -3.77
N ARG A 583 9.55 -6.50 -3.83
CA ARG A 583 10.63 -5.95 -4.66
C ARG A 583 11.74 -5.42 -3.77
N ARG A 584 12.99 -5.75 -4.09
CA ARG A 584 14.16 -5.19 -3.40
C ARG A 584 14.42 -3.76 -3.89
N LEU A 585 14.57 -2.82 -2.97
CA LEU A 585 14.98 -1.45 -3.24
C LEU A 585 16.50 -1.38 -3.43
N THR A 586 16.99 -0.39 -4.20
CA THR A 586 18.39 -0.31 -4.63
C THR A 586 19.37 -0.21 -3.44
N ALA A 587 20.56 -0.81 -3.62
CA ALA A 587 21.67 -0.86 -2.65
C ALA A 587 22.08 0.55 -2.14
N PRO A 588 22.58 0.69 -0.89
CA PRO A 588 23.22 -0.33 -0.05
C PRO A 588 22.30 -1.11 0.91
N SER A 589 20.98 -0.91 0.88
CA SER A 589 20.05 -1.58 1.81
C SER A 589 19.32 -2.77 1.19
N ASN A 590 19.28 -3.94 1.86
CA ASN A 590 18.40 -5.07 1.51
C ASN A 590 16.96 -4.80 1.97
N THR A 591 16.44 -3.62 1.63
CA THR A 591 15.09 -3.20 1.99
C THR A 591 14.11 -3.64 0.91
N PHE A 592 12.97 -4.17 1.30
CA PHE A 592 11.92 -4.58 0.39
C PHE A 592 10.78 -3.56 0.38
N ALA A 593 10.06 -3.49 -0.74
CA ALA A 593 8.80 -2.79 -0.95
C ALA A 593 7.75 -3.78 -1.45
N VAL A 594 6.48 -3.58 -1.14
CA VAL A 594 5.39 -4.28 -1.85
C VAL A 594 5.01 -3.46 -3.06
N ASN A 595 5.09 -4.09 -4.23
CA ASN A 595 4.70 -3.50 -5.50
C ASN A 595 3.45 -4.18 -6.03
N ILE A 596 2.65 -3.44 -6.79
CA ILE A 596 1.45 -3.92 -7.49
C ILE A 596 1.57 -3.61 -8.98
N ALA A 597 1.13 -4.54 -9.81
CA ALA A 597 0.79 -4.29 -11.21
C ALA A 597 -0.62 -4.78 -11.55
N ARG A 598 -1.15 -4.20 -12.63
CA ARG A 598 -2.44 -4.58 -13.20
C ARG A 598 -2.20 -5.23 -14.55
N LEU A 599 -2.89 -6.32 -14.82
CA LEU A 599 -2.85 -7.02 -16.10
C LEU A 599 -4.27 -7.13 -16.66
N GLY A 600 -4.50 -6.60 -17.86
CA GLY A 600 -5.79 -6.73 -18.55
C GLY A 600 -6.06 -8.16 -19.01
N LEU A 601 -7.33 -8.48 -19.25
CA LEU A 601 -7.70 -9.78 -19.84
C LEU A 601 -7.18 -9.97 -21.27
N ASP A 602 -6.78 -8.87 -21.92
CA ASP A 602 -6.10 -8.80 -23.23
C ASP A 602 -4.59 -9.11 -23.15
N GLY A 603 -4.04 -9.24 -21.95
CA GLY A 603 -2.61 -9.49 -21.71
C GLY A 603 -1.77 -8.22 -21.64
N GLN A 604 -2.39 -7.03 -21.63
CA GLN A 604 -1.67 -5.75 -21.52
C GLN A 604 -1.41 -5.38 -20.05
N VAL A 605 -0.17 -5.02 -19.73
CA VAL A 605 0.21 -4.52 -18.41
C VAL A 605 -0.19 -3.04 -18.31
N LYS A 606 -0.95 -2.69 -17.27
CA LYS A 606 -1.60 -1.38 -17.08
C LYS A 606 -1.01 -0.54 -15.93
N SER A 607 0.08 -0.97 -15.32
CA SER A 607 0.73 -0.21 -14.24
C SER A 607 1.62 0.91 -14.77
N ALA A 608 1.62 2.05 -14.08
CA ALA A 608 2.60 3.11 -14.33
C ALA A 608 3.99 2.65 -13.90
N GLY A 609 4.93 2.55 -14.86
CA GLY A 609 6.35 2.30 -14.62
C GLY A 609 6.80 0.84 -14.75
N ASN A 610 8.08 0.70 -15.07
CA ASN A 610 8.83 -0.54 -15.34
C ASN A 610 8.84 -1.57 -14.19
N ALA A 611 8.51 -1.14 -12.96
CA ALA A 611 8.65 -1.91 -11.73
C ALA A 611 7.33 -2.17 -10.98
N GLY A 612 6.19 -1.81 -11.58
CA GLY A 612 4.92 -1.69 -10.86
C GLY A 612 4.88 -0.49 -9.90
N MET A 613 3.71 -0.24 -9.32
CA MET A 613 3.50 0.85 -8.36
C MET A 613 3.76 0.38 -6.93
N GLN A 614 4.51 1.15 -6.15
CA GLN A 614 4.80 0.81 -4.76
C GLN A 614 3.55 1.04 -3.87
N ALA A 615 3.03 -0.04 -3.29
CA ALA A 615 1.83 -0.04 -2.47
C ALA A 615 2.14 0.17 -0.97
N SER A 616 3.28 -0.34 -0.49
CA SER A 616 3.75 -0.14 0.87
C SER A 616 4.49 1.19 1.03
N ALA A 617 4.61 1.69 2.26
CA ALA A 617 5.67 2.66 2.54
C ALA A 617 7.05 2.00 2.41
N THR A 618 8.09 2.80 2.22
CA THR A 618 9.47 2.32 2.35
C THR A 618 9.74 2.07 3.83
N PRO A 619 10.08 0.83 4.25
CA PRO A 619 10.41 0.57 5.65
C PRO A 619 11.58 1.45 6.09
N LEU A 620 11.48 2.03 7.29
CA LEU A 620 12.61 2.77 7.85
C LEU A 620 13.77 1.79 8.12
N PRO A 621 15.02 2.13 7.76
CA PRO A 621 16.15 1.31 8.13
C PRO A 621 16.22 1.23 9.67
N PRO A 622 16.48 0.04 10.24
CA PRO A 622 16.59 -0.08 11.68
C PRO A 622 17.73 0.80 12.23
N ALA A 623 17.53 1.37 13.43
CA ALA A 623 18.60 2.04 14.14
C ALA A 623 19.72 1.03 14.46
N GLY A 624 20.95 1.29 14.01
CA GLY A 624 22.11 0.46 14.32
C GLY A 624 22.78 -0.29 13.16
N GLY A 625 22.47 0.03 11.90
CA GLY A 625 23.21 -0.51 10.74
C GLY A 625 22.84 -1.93 10.33
N ALA A 626 21.77 -2.50 10.91
CA ALA A 626 21.18 -3.76 10.45
C ALA A 626 20.57 -3.58 9.05
N THR A 627 21.03 -4.36 8.08
CA THR A 627 20.55 -4.34 6.70
C THR A 627 19.29 -5.21 6.54
N GLY A 628 18.15 -4.56 6.36
CA GLY A 628 16.99 -5.13 5.65
C GLY A 628 15.68 -5.15 6.44
N GLY A 629 14.61 -4.77 5.76
CA GLY A 629 13.23 -4.99 6.19
C GLY A 629 12.51 -5.75 5.08
N TYR A 630 11.86 -6.85 5.42
CA TYR A 630 11.21 -7.72 4.43
C TYR A 630 9.72 -7.43 4.33
N MET A 631 9.14 -7.77 3.19
CA MET A 631 7.69 -7.79 3.01
C MET A 631 7.20 -9.01 2.25
N LEU A 632 6.09 -9.59 2.70
CA LEU A 632 5.41 -10.70 2.03
C LEU A 632 3.94 -10.35 1.85
N PRO A 633 3.48 -10.15 0.60
CA PRO A 633 2.10 -9.82 0.36
C PRO A 633 1.21 -11.05 0.14
N ALA A 634 -0.07 -10.88 0.42
CA ALA A 634 -1.16 -11.71 -0.03
C ALA A 634 -2.34 -10.81 -0.43
N VAL A 635 -3.19 -11.25 -1.36
CA VAL A 635 -4.29 -10.41 -1.87
C VAL A 635 -5.55 -11.25 -2.02
N ALA A 636 -6.69 -10.67 -1.66
CA ALA A 636 -8.01 -11.24 -1.93
C ALA A 636 -8.94 -10.19 -2.53
N ARG A 637 -10.01 -10.66 -3.16
CA ARG A 637 -11.08 -9.83 -3.70
C ARG A 637 -12.38 -10.09 -2.95
N GLY A 638 -12.99 -9.02 -2.51
CA GLY A 638 -14.39 -8.91 -2.08
C GLY A 638 -15.06 -7.77 -2.86
N ASP A 639 -15.81 -6.93 -2.14
CA ASP A 639 -16.42 -5.71 -2.70
C ASP A 639 -15.36 -4.69 -3.15
N SER A 640 -14.25 -4.65 -2.43
CA SER A 640 -12.96 -4.10 -2.84
C SER A 640 -11.93 -5.22 -2.91
N SER A 641 -10.71 -4.95 -3.37
CA SER A 641 -9.58 -5.85 -3.11
C SER A 641 -8.83 -5.40 -1.87
N LEU A 642 -8.30 -6.35 -1.11
CA LEU A 642 -7.46 -6.07 0.05
C LEU A 642 -6.11 -6.73 -0.17
N LEU A 643 -5.06 -5.91 -0.25
CA LEU A 643 -3.68 -6.33 -0.18
C LEU A 643 -3.27 -6.34 1.29
N VAL A 644 -2.78 -7.46 1.78
CA VAL A 644 -2.15 -7.55 3.11
C VAL A 644 -0.69 -7.86 2.95
N PHE A 645 0.14 -7.32 3.84
CA PHE A 645 1.55 -7.66 3.85
C PHE A 645 2.12 -7.65 5.25
N LEU A 646 3.02 -8.58 5.48
CA LEU A 646 3.83 -8.63 6.69
C LEU A 646 5.01 -7.69 6.50
N GLU A 647 5.22 -6.78 7.44
CA GLU A 647 6.39 -5.90 7.53
C GLU A 647 7.21 -6.32 8.76
N GLY A 648 8.52 -6.45 8.63
CA GLY A 648 9.38 -6.72 9.77
C GLY A 648 10.84 -6.37 9.51
N THR A 649 11.65 -6.39 10.57
CA THR A 649 13.08 -6.07 10.55
C THR A 649 13.94 -7.34 10.54
N ALA A 650 15.08 -7.30 9.87
CA ALA A 650 16.02 -8.43 9.78
C ALA A 650 16.73 -8.76 11.11
N ASP A 651 17.26 -9.97 11.19
CA ASP A 651 17.71 -10.65 12.42
C ASP A 651 18.93 -10.04 13.14
N ALA A 652 19.57 -8.98 12.62
CA ALA A 652 20.71 -8.35 13.29
C ALA A 652 20.34 -7.52 14.53
N LEU A 653 19.06 -7.48 14.91
CA LEU A 653 18.55 -6.87 16.14
C LEU A 653 18.31 -7.91 17.24
N ASP A 654 18.40 -7.47 18.51
CA ASP A 654 17.91 -8.22 19.68
C ASP A 654 16.47 -8.73 19.43
N ALA A 655 16.13 -9.93 19.89
CA ALA A 655 14.81 -10.53 19.76
C ALA A 655 13.70 -9.62 20.34
N ALA A 656 14.01 -8.82 21.36
CA ALA A 656 13.10 -7.81 21.92
C ALA A 656 12.87 -6.60 20.98
N ALA A 657 13.75 -6.38 20.01
CA ALA A 657 13.70 -5.29 19.02
C ALA A 657 13.18 -5.75 17.64
N ARG A 658 12.92 -7.04 17.45
CA ARG A 658 12.30 -7.60 16.24
C ARG A 658 10.78 -7.51 16.36
N ILE A 659 10.17 -6.59 15.61
CA ILE A 659 8.73 -6.38 15.62
C ILE A 659 8.20 -6.59 14.21
N ALA A 660 7.56 -7.73 13.97
CA ALA A 660 6.76 -7.93 12.78
C ALA A 660 5.32 -7.40 12.98
N LYS A 661 4.79 -6.80 11.92
CA LYS A 661 3.46 -6.21 11.87
C LYS A 661 2.76 -6.62 10.60
N LEU A 662 1.46 -6.82 10.70
CA LEU A 662 0.60 -7.07 9.56
C LEU A 662 -0.09 -5.77 9.17
N HIS A 663 0.04 -5.41 7.90
CA HIS A 663 -0.57 -4.22 7.33
C HIS A 663 -1.56 -4.59 6.23
N ALA A 664 -2.51 -3.70 5.95
CA ALA A 664 -3.45 -3.82 4.86
C ALA A 664 -3.51 -2.53 4.02
N VAL A 665 -3.69 -2.69 2.71
CA VAL A 665 -3.96 -1.63 1.74
C VAL A 665 -5.23 -2.01 0.99
N SER A 666 -6.23 -1.15 1.07
CA SER A 666 -7.46 -1.29 0.28
C SER A 666 -7.18 -0.88 -1.16
N VAL A 667 -7.55 -1.74 -2.10
CA VAL A 667 -7.38 -1.52 -3.54
C VAL A 667 -8.78 -1.45 -4.17
N TYR A 668 -9.14 -0.25 -4.61
CA TYR A 668 -10.40 0.05 -5.27
C TYR A 668 -10.24 -0.03 -6.79
N PRO A 669 -11.34 -0.13 -7.54
CA PRO A 669 -11.29 -0.05 -9.00
C PRO A 669 -10.57 1.23 -9.44
N PHE A 670 -9.64 1.11 -10.37
CA PHE A 670 -8.98 2.27 -10.97
C PHE A 670 -9.93 2.95 -11.96
N MET A 671 -9.61 4.16 -12.39
CA MET A 671 -10.31 4.75 -13.54
C MET A 671 -10.08 3.88 -14.80
N PRO A 672 -11.10 3.76 -15.68
CA PRO A 672 -11.00 3.01 -16.92
C PRO A 672 -9.83 3.42 -17.82
#